data_AF-A0A445JU73-F1
#
_entry.id   AF-A0A445JU73-F1
#
_cell.length_a   1.000
_cell.length_b   1.000
_cell.length_c   1.000
_cell.angle_alpha   90.00
_cell.angle_beta   90.00
_cell.angle_gamma   90.00
#
_symmetry.space_group_name_H-M   'P 1'
#
loop_
_entity.id
_entity.type
_entity.pdbx_description
1 polymer ?
#
loop_
_entity_poly.entity_id
_entity_poly.type
_entity_poly.pdbx_seq_one_letter_code
_entity_poly.pdbx_strand_id
1 'polypeptide(L)'
;MATTTTQWSSISFSLLLLSIALFQTLTPNSHPPPPPPNYIVAFRHYAAADSHRAYLESALRPEGWRWIPRRNPAAQFPTDFGLVAIEDLGVVDEIQKLGSVKYVSLDMSYKRGLMTKKDQRRNDNKVGAFEDGKKKRPGKIFTAMSFSEAEEEDASNRSSSVKWGRELLMQRSQVTSMFGAGDLWAKGYTGAKVKMAIFDTGIRADHPHFRNIKERTNWTNEDTLNDNLGHGTFVAGVIAGVDAECLGFAPDTEIYAFRVFTDAQVSYTSWFLDAFNYAIATNMDVLNLSIGGPDYLDLPFVEKIWEITANNIIMVSAIGNDGPLYGTLNNPADQSDVIGVGGIDYSDHIASFSSRGMSTWELPHGYGRVKPDIVAYGRDIMGSKISAGCKSLSGTSVASPVVAGVVCLLVSVIPEPDRKNILNPASMKQALVEGAAKLSGPNMYEQGAGRVDLLESYEILKSYKPRASIFPSVLDYTDCPYSWPFCRQPLYAGAMPVIFNATILNGMGVVGYVDSTPTWHPSDEEGNLLNIHFTYSEIIWPWTGYLAIHMQIKEEGAQFSGKIEGNVTLKVSSPPAQGEKGPRISICVLQLKLNVVPTPPRSKRILWDQFHNIKYPPGYIPRDSLDVRNDILDWHGDHLHTNFHIMFNMLRDAGYYVESLGSPLTCFDARLYGTLLLVDLEDEYFAEEIEKLRDDVVNTGLGLAVFSEWYNVDTMVKMRFFDDNTRSWWTPVTGGANVPALNDLLAPFGIAFGDKILNGDFSLLGEQNRYASGTDIVRFPRGGYVHSFPFLDSSESGATQNVLQTSGSTKADSPILGLTVMGEGRIAVYGDSNCLDSSHMVTNCFTLLRKILDFTNEDVRDPELFSDSNKQDSPLYEADNQLPSRRTDVNFSAYSAIVGKELICRTDTRLEIWGTKGYSLQVRGRNRRLPGYPVIDLGRGLNSTSDASNIWRPRLTVRSNKDDSLGNRYLGLFYGDEPDAPMLVGGHWLVPVVVAVTGILLLSFWRIRQKRRRRRKGSSSGRLANI
;
A
#
# COMPACT_ATOMS: atom_id res chain seq x y z
N MET A 1 -23.64 -49.78 48.87
CA MET A 1 -24.31 -51.03 48.49
C MET A 1 -23.82 -51.34 47.08
N ALA A 2 -22.88 -52.28 46.82
CA ALA A 2 -22.62 -53.58 47.45
C ALA A 2 -23.89 -54.45 47.41
N THR A 3 -23.89 -55.61 46.73
CA THR A 3 -23.07 -56.79 47.06
C THR A 3 -22.47 -57.59 45.87
N THR A 4 -21.15 -57.86 45.94
CA THR A 4 -20.42 -59.17 45.79
C THR A 4 -20.78 -60.16 44.64
N THR A 5 -19.94 -60.59 43.68
CA THR A 5 -18.54 -61.13 43.59
C THR A 5 -18.44 -62.67 43.42
N THR A 6 -17.28 -63.17 42.95
CA THR A 6 -16.95 -64.51 42.38
C THR A 6 -17.32 -64.65 40.89
N GLN A 7 -16.58 -65.38 40.03
CA GLN A 7 -15.53 -66.39 40.26
C GLN A 7 -14.36 -66.26 39.23
N TRP A 8 -13.13 -66.55 39.65
CA TRP A 8 -11.88 -66.57 38.84
C TRP A 8 -11.39 -68.05 38.72
N SER A 9 -10.46 -68.50 37.87
CA SER A 9 -9.54 -67.89 36.88
C SER A 9 -9.09 -68.96 35.86
N SER A 10 -9.07 -68.69 34.54
CA SER A 10 -8.38 -69.56 33.54
C SER A 10 -8.14 -68.95 32.15
N ILE A 11 -8.62 -67.73 31.85
CA ILE A 11 -8.73 -67.21 30.46
C ILE A 11 -7.57 -66.25 30.07
N SER A 12 -6.76 -65.82 31.04
CA SER A 12 -5.93 -64.61 30.95
C SER A 12 -4.62 -64.70 30.16
N PHE A 13 -4.25 -65.86 29.59
CA PHE A 13 -2.99 -66.00 28.82
C PHE A 13 -3.16 -66.03 27.30
N SER A 14 -4.31 -66.50 26.77
CA SER A 14 -4.54 -66.57 25.32
C SER A 14 -4.97 -65.23 24.71
N LEU A 15 -5.60 -64.34 25.50
CA LEU A 15 -6.04 -63.02 25.02
C LEU A 15 -4.92 -61.98 24.96
N LEU A 16 -3.85 -62.14 25.76
CA LEU A 16 -2.76 -61.15 25.82
C LEU A 16 -1.92 -61.12 24.53
N LEU A 17 -1.77 -62.27 23.85
CA LEU A 17 -1.08 -62.37 22.57
C LEU A 17 -1.91 -61.83 21.40
N LEU A 18 -3.25 -61.94 21.44
CA LEU A 18 -4.12 -61.35 20.42
C LEU A 18 -4.15 -59.82 20.49
N SER A 19 -4.06 -59.24 21.69
CA SER A 19 -4.05 -57.78 21.89
C SER A 19 -2.77 -57.08 21.45
N ILE A 20 -1.63 -57.79 21.39
CA ILE A 20 -0.35 -57.20 20.92
C ILE A 20 -0.29 -57.18 19.38
N ALA A 21 -0.83 -58.21 18.71
CA ALA A 21 -0.87 -58.28 17.24
C ALA A 21 -1.80 -57.22 16.60
N LEU A 22 -2.79 -56.71 17.34
CA LEU A 22 -3.74 -55.68 16.88
C LEU A 22 -3.28 -54.23 17.13
N PHE A 23 -2.08 -54.03 17.71
CA PHE A 23 -1.58 -52.70 18.10
C PHE A 23 -0.37 -52.19 17.28
N GLN A 24 -0.13 -52.76 16.09
CA GLN A 24 0.96 -52.33 15.18
C GLN A 24 0.51 -51.86 13.78
N THR A 25 -0.80 -51.71 13.52
CA THR A 25 -1.33 -51.15 12.25
C THR A 25 -2.35 -50.03 12.47
N LEU A 26 -1.98 -49.04 13.28
CA LEU A 26 -2.66 -47.74 13.32
C LEU A 26 -1.70 -46.67 12.78
N THR A 27 -1.86 -46.36 11.49
CA THR A 27 -1.22 -45.20 10.87
C THR A 27 -1.77 -43.90 11.48
N PRO A 28 -0.96 -42.85 11.65
CA PRO A 28 -1.44 -41.58 12.19
C PRO A 28 -2.36 -40.88 11.20
N ASN A 29 -3.58 -40.57 11.65
CA ASN A 29 -4.53 -39.61 11.10
C ASN A 29 -4.50 -39.41 9.57
N SER A 30 -5.13 -40.33 8.83
CA SER A 30 -5.77 -39.94 7.56
C SER A 30 -6.94 -39.00 7.88
N HIS A 31 -6.66 -37.69 7.96
CA HIS A 31 -7.70 -36.69 7.86
C HIS A 31 -8.50 -36.96 6.58
N PRO A 32 -9.84 -36.78 6.58
CA PRO A 32 -10.60 -36.88 5.34
C PRO A 32 -10.03 -35.88 4.33
N PRO A 33 -9.89 -36.24 3.04
CA PRO A 33 -9.40 -35.31 2.05
C PRO A 33 -10.26 -34.04 2.06
N PRO A 34 -9.66 -32.84 1.97
CA PRO A 34 -10.41 -31.60 1.99
C PRO A 34 -11.43 -31.60 0.84
N PRO A 35 -12.64 -31.04 1.05
CA PRO A 35 -13.64 -30.97 -0.02
C PRO A 35 -13.07 -30.18 -1.20
N PRO A 36 -13.34 -30.60 -2.46
CA PRO A 36 -12.68 -30.04 -3.63
C PRO A 36 -12.80 -28.51 -3.71
N PRO A 37 -11.75 -27.82 -4.18
CA PRO A 37 -11.77 -26.38 -4.37
C PRO A 37 -12.91 -25.92 -5.27
N ASN A 38 -13.54 -24.82 -4.88
CA ASN A 38 -14.54 -24.11 -5.66
C ASN A 38 -13.83 -23.14 -6.63
N TYR A 39 -14.28 -23.09 -7.88
CA TYR A 39 -13.79 -22.17 -8.89
C TYR A 39 -14.92 -21.35 -9.51
N ILE A 40 -14.65 -20.07 -9.72
CA ILE A 40 -15.48 -19.11 -10.43
C ILE A 40 -15.08 -19.16 -11.90
N VAL A 41 -15.98 -19.67 -12.74
CA VAL A 41 -15.86 -19.60 -14.19
C VAL A 41 -16.54 -18.31 -14.65
N ALA A 42 -15.75 -17.32 -15.04
CA ALA A 42 -16.27 -16.07 -15.60
C ALA A 42 -16.50 -16.25 -17.11
N PHE A 43 -17.64 -15.81 -17.61
CA PHE A 43 -18.03 -15.86 -19.01
C PHE A 43 -17.97 -14.46 -19.65
N ARG A 44 -18.01 -14.39 -20.98
CA ARG A 44 -17.97 -13.12 -21.73
C ARG A 44 -19.30 -12.38 -21.80
N HIS A 45 -20.40 -13.06 -21.47
CA HIS A 45 -21.77 -12.59 -21.67
C HIS A 45 -22.68 -13.05 -20.53
N TYR A 46 -23.68 -12.23 -20.19
CA TYR A 46 -24.76 -12.63 -19.29
C TYR A 46 -25.70 -13.63 -19.96
N ALA A 47 -26.02 -14.71 -19.26
CA ALA A 47 -27.01 -15.70 -19.67
C ALA A 47 -27.69 -16.32 -18.42
N ALA A 48 -28.73 -17.14 -18.61
CA ALA A 48 -29.28 -17.93 -17.52
C ALA A 48 -28.21 -18.93 -17.00
N ALA A 49 -28.17 -19.18 -15.70
CA ALA A 49 -27.18 -20.05 -15.07
C ALA A 49 -27.17 -21.46 -15.69
N ASP A 50 -28.36 -22.01 -16.02
CA ASP A 50 -28.49 -23.31 -16.69
C ASP A 50 -27.95 -23.31 -18.13
N SER A 51 -27.92 -22.16 -18.82
CA SER A 51 -27.31 -22.05 -20.15
C SER A 51 -25.79 -22.11 -20.09
N HIS A 52 -25.17 -21.45 -19.11
CA HIS A 52 -23.73 -21.56 -18.85
C HIS A 52 -23.35 -22.97 -18.40
N ARG A 53 -24.17 -23.57 -17.53
CA ARG A 53 -24.02 -24.98 -17.10
C ARG A 53 -24.07 -25.92 -18.30
N ALA A 54 -25.11 -25.83 -19.13
CA ALA A 54 -25.27 -26.68 -20.31
C ALA A 54 -24.14 -26.49 -21.33
N TYR A 55 -23.58 -25.27 -21.45
CA TYR A 55 -22.40 -25.02 -22.26
C TYR A 55 -21.19 -25.83 -21.75
N LEU A 56 -20.89 -25.77 -20.44
CA LEU A 56 -19.80 -26.56 -19.85
C LEU A 56 -20.06 -28.08 -19.95
N GLU A 57 -21.27 -28.54 -19.64
CA GLU A 57 -21.69 -29.96 -19.77
C GLU A 57 -21.63 -30.47 -21.22
N SER A 58 -21.73 -29.59 -22.23
CA SER A 58 -21.58 -29.94 -23.64
C SER A 58 -20.14 -29.93 -24.17
N ALA A 59 -19.22 -29.26 -23.45
CA ALA A 59 -17.86 -28.99 -23.91
C ALA A 59 -16.77 -29.76 -23.15
N LEU A 60 -17.09 -30.28 -21.97
CA LEU A 60 -16.17 -30.99 -21.06
C LEU A 60 -16.61 -32.44 -20.86
N ARG A 61 -15.73 -33.25 -20.27
CA ARG A 61 -16.09 -34.58 -19.76
C ARG A 61 -16.94 -34.43 -18.50
N PRO A 62 -17.83 -35.40 -18.16
CA PRO A 62 -18.67 -35.34 -16.95
C PRO A 62 -17.94 -35.79 -15.67
N GLU A 63 -16.65 -36.12 -15.76
CA GLU A 63 -15.79 -36.56 -14.64
C GLU A 63 -14.84 -35.41 -14.24
N GLY A 64 -14.41 -35.39 -12.97
CA GLY A 64 -13.41 -34.43 -12.47
C GLY A 64 -13.93 -33.03 -12.09
N TRP A 65 -15.20 -32.69 -12.35
CA TRP A 65 -15.82 -31.44 -11.91
C TRP A 65 -17.33 -31.58 -11.66
N ARG A 66 -17.92 -30.60 -10.97
CA ARG A 66 -19.36 -30.55 -10.66
C ARG A 66 -19.86 -29.11 -10.53
N TRP A 67 -20.93 -28.76 -11.25
CA TRP A 67 -21.63 -27.48 -11.10
C TRP A 67 -22.26 -27.31 -9.71
N ILE A 68 -22.06 -26.14 -9.10
CA ILE A 68 -22.67 -25.76 -7.81
C ILE A 68 -23.87 -24.83 -8.09
N PRO A 69 -25.11 -25.23 -7.75
CA PRO A 69 -26.29 -24.41 -8.02
C PRO A 69 -26.38 -23.22 -7.05
N ARG A 70 -26.55 -22.02 -7.62
CA ARG A 70 -26.83 -20.77 -6.88
C ARG A 70 -28.21 -20.88 -6.19
N ARG A 71 -28.28 -20.67 -4.87
CA ARG A 71 -29.50 -20.84 -4.04
C ARG A 71 -29.93 -19.52 -3.38
N ASN A 72 -29.94 -18.44 -4.14
CA ASN A 72 -30.17 -17.08 -3.65
C ASN A 72 -30.99 -16.26 -4.69
N PRO A 73 -31.44 -15.03 -4.36
CA PRO A 73 -32.29 -14.24 -5.27
C PRO A 73 -31.68 -13.95 -6.65
N ALA A 74 -30.34 -13.88 -6.75
CA ALA A 74 -29.63 -13.66 -8.02
C ALA A 74 -29.74 -14.85 -9.00
N ALA A 75 -30.21 -16.02 -8.56
CA ALA A 75 -30.52 -17.15 -9.45
C ALA A 75 -31.71 -16.87 -10.40
N GLN A 76 -32.57 -15.89 -10.10
CA GLN A 76 -33.69 -15.48 -10.96
C GLN A 76 -33.25 -14.59 -12.15
N PHE A 77 -32.02 -14.10 -12.12
CA PHE A 77 -31.48 -13.14 -13.07
C PHE A 77 -30.35 -13.77 -13.91
N PRO A 78 -30.08 -13.25 -15.12
CA PRO A 78 -28.89 -13.60 -15.86
C PRO A 78 -27.63 -13.38 -15.02
N THR A 79 -26.62 -14.20 -15.24
CA THR A 79 -25.30 -14.10 -14.61
C THR A 79 -24.21 -14.18 -15.67
N ASP A 80 -23.08 -13.53 -15.41
CA ASP A 80 -21.84 -13.60 -16.17
C ASP A 80 -20.86 -14.64 -15.61
N PHE A 81 -21.15 -15.27 -14.47
CA PHE A 81 -20.31 -16.30 -13.88
C PHE A 81 -21.07 -17.56 -13.45
N GLY A 82 -20.33 -18.67 -13.33
CA GLY A 82 -20.77 -19.94 -12.76
C GLY A 82 -19.80 -20.43 -11.69
N LEU A 83 -20.29 -21.24 -10.75
CA LEU A 83 -19.50 -21.81 -9.67
C LEU A 83 -19.39 -23.33 -9.86
N VAL A 84 -18.18 -23.87 -9.85
CA VAL A 84 -17.90 -25.30 -10.04
C VAL A 84 -16.96 -25.81 -8.94
N ALA A 85 -17.22 -27.00 -8.42
CA ALA A 85 -16.20 -27.76 -7.69
C ALA A 85 -15.34 -28.50 -8.73
N ILE A 86 -14.02 -28.50 -8.57
CA ILE A 86 -13.10 -29.22 -9.44
C ILE A 86 -12.21 -30.15 -8.59
N GLU A 87 -12.13 -31.41 -9.01
CA GLU A 87 -11.34 -32.47 -8.38
C GLU A 87 -10.03 -32.74 -9.16
N ASP A 88 -10.05 -32.55 -10.49
CA ASP A 88 -8.86 -32.64 -11.35
C ASP A 88 -8.48 -31.26 -11.92
N LEU A 89 -7.29 -30.77 -11.56
CA LEU A 89 -6.76 -29.48 -12.02
C LEU A 89 -6.62 -29.40 -13.56
N GLY A 90 -6.49 -30.54 -14.26
CA GLY A 90 -6.48 -30.56 -15.73
C GLY A 90 -7.75 -29.97 -16.35
N VAL A 91 -8.90 -30.06 -15.65
CA VAL A 91 -10.18 -29.51 -16.11
C VAL A 91 -10.18 -27.97 -16.09
N VAL A 92 -9.44 -27.32 -15.17
CA VAL A 92 -9.29 -25.85 -15.18
C VAL A 92 -8.71 -25.38 -16.51
N ASP A 93 -7.72 -26.14 -16.98
CA ASP A 93 -6.99 -25.89 -18.21
C ASP A 93 -7.85 -26.17 -19.46
N GLU A 94 -8.81 -27.10 -19.40
CA GLU A 94 -9.81 -27.29 -20.45
C GLU A 94 -10.82 -26.14 -20.47
N ILE A 95 -11.37 -25.75 -19.31
CA ILE A 95 -12.34 -24.64 -19.19
C ILE A 95 -11.75 -23.32 -19.69
N GLN A 96 -10.50 -23.00 -19.34
CA GLN A 96 -9.85 -21.75 -19.79
C GLN A 96 -9.66 -21.67 -21.31
N LYS A 97 -9.70 -22.79 -22.04
CA LYS A 97 -9.57 -22.82 -23.51
C LYS A 97 -10.92 -22.60 -24.22
N LEU A 98 -12.05 -22.62 -23.50
CA LEU A 98 -13.39 -22.44 -24.07
C LEU A 98 -13.66 -21.00 -24.49
N GLY A 99 -14.12 -20.80 -25.73
CA GLY A 99 -14.28 -19.46 -26.32
C GLY A 99 -15.21 -18.50 -25.56
N SER A 100 -16.27 -19.03 -24.94
CA SER A 100 -17.22 -18.23 -24.14
C SER A 100 -16.70 -17.87 -22.75
N VAL A 101 -15.66 -18.56 -22.27
CA VAL A 101 -15.03 -18.30 -20.97
C VAL A 101 -14.08 -17.10 -21.09
N LYS A 102 -14.07 -16.27 -20.06
CA LYS A 102 -13.20 -15.10 -19.87
C LYS A 102 -11.93 -15.50 -19.10
N TYR A 103 -12.10 -16.20 -17.99
CA TYR A 103 -11.07 -16.87 -17.18
C TYR A 103 -11.74 -17.85 -16.19
N VAL A 104 -10.91 -18.60 -15.46
CA VAL A 104 -11.29 -19.35 -14.27
C VAL A 104 -10.45 -18.84 -13.10
N SER A 105 -11.09 -18.46 -12.00
CA SER A 105 -10.46 -18.09 -10.73
C SER A 105 -10.90 -19.06 -9.64
N LEU A 106 -10.18 -19.11 -8.51
CA LEU A 106 -10.73 -19.72 -7.30
C LEU A 106 -11.84 -18.84 -6.71
N ASP A 107 -12.78 -19.45 -5.98
CA ASP A 107 -13.73 -18.80 -5.09
C ASP A 107 -13.08 -18.58 -3.72
N MET A 108 -12.52 -17.40 -3.48
CA MET A 108 -11.75 -17.10 -2.28
C MET A 108 -12.64 -16.74 -1.09
N SER A 109 -12.12 -16.86 0.14
CA SER A 109 -12.86 -16.55 1.37
C SER A 109 -12.33 -15.31 2.09
N TYR A 110 -13.20 -14.57 2.77
CA TYR A 110 -12.88 -13.34 3.49
C TYR A 110 -13.24 -13.47 4.98
N LYS A 111 -12.38 -13.01 5.89
CA LYS A 111 -12.60 -13.02 7.35
C LYS A 111 -12.55 -11.58 7.91
N ARG A 112 -13.47 -11.23 8.82
CA ARG A 112 -13.63 -9.83 9.30
C ARG A 112 -12.96 -9.53 10.66
N GLY A 113 -12.53 -8.27 10.83
CA GLY A 113 -12.08 -7.67 12.10
C GLY A 113 -12.76 -6.32 12.41
N LEU A 114 -12.60 -5.80 13.64
CA LEU A 114 -13.24 -4.54 14.11
C LEU A 114 -12.56 -3.86 15.32
N MET A 115 -12.00 -4.63 16.27
CA MET A 115 -11.63 -4.20 17.63
C MET A 115 -12.86 -3.82 18.52
N THR A 116 -12.63 -3.63 19.83
CA THR A 116 -13.65 -3.14 20.79
C THR A 116 -13.10 -2.06 21.73
N LYS A 117 -13.97 -1.37 22.48
CA LYS A 117 -13.56 -0.41 23.53
C LYS A 117 -12.69 -1.02 24.65
N LYS A 118 -12.69 -2.34 24.80
CA LYS A 118 -11.87 -3.07 25.79
C LYS A 118 -10.40 -3.17 25.32
N ASP A 119 -10.20 -3.24 24.00
CA ASP A 119 -8.90 -3.29 23.33
C ASP A 119 -8.33 -1.87 23.15
N GLN A 120 -9.20 -0.89 22.88
CA GLN A 120 -8.84 0.52 22.71
C GLN A 120 -8.07 1.09 23.91
N ARG A 121 -8.50 0.79 25.14
CA ARG A 121 -7.78 1.14 26.40
C ARG A 121 -6.41 0.47 26.56
N ARG A 122 -6.07 -0.51 25.72
CA ARG A 122 -4.76 -1.19 25.70
C ARG A 122 -3.77 -0.47 24.77
N ASN A 123 -4.27 0.09 23.67
CA ASN A 123 -3.45 0.82 22.70
C ASN A 123 -3.26 2.30 23.10
N ASP A 124 -4.29 2.98 23.63
CA ASP A 124 -4.17 4.37 24.12
C ASP A 124 -3.12 4.53 25.26
N ASN A 125 -2.75 3.44 25.93
CA ASN A 125 -1.71 3.39 26.98
C ASN A 125 -0.31 2.97 26.46
N LYS A 126 -0.10 2.82 25.15
CA LYS A 126 1.19 2.45 24.54
C LYS A 126 1.72 3.56 23.62
N VAL A 127 2.03 4.71 24.22
CA VAL A 127 2.84 5.76 23.59
C VAL A 127 3.95 6.17 24.56
N GLY A 128 5.14 5.59 24.37
CA GLY A 128 6.37 5.93 25.10
C GLY A 128 6.77 4.98 26.25
N ALA A 129 8.09 4.84 26.40
CA ALA A 129 8.85 4.16 27.46
C ALA A 129 8.86 2.60 27.50
N PHE A 130 10.06 2.07 27.75
CA PHE A 130 10.36 0.67 28.07
C PHE A 130 10.05 0.38 29.55
N GLU A 131 9.55 -0.82 29.87
CA GLU A 131 10.06 -1.64 31.01
C GLU A 131 9.43 -3.06 31.05
N ASP A 132 10.25 -4.03 31.45
CA ASP A 132 10.03 -5.42 31.89
C ASP A 132 8.66 -6.13 31.76
N GLY A 133 8.65 -7.14 30.89
CA GLY A 133 8.92 -8.49 31.41
C GLY A 133 7.82 -9.21 32.22
N LYS A 134 6.76 -9.69 31.56
CA LYS A 134 6.04 -10.90 32.01
C LYS A 134 5.41 -11.70 30.85
N LYS A 135 5.70 -13.00 30.83
CA LYS A 135 5.31 -13.93 29.75
C LYS A 135 3.79 -14.10 29.63
N LYS A 136 3.29 -14.16 28.40
CA LYS A 136 2.02 -14.81 28.02
C LYS A 136 2.29 -15.84 26.94
N ARG A 137 1.47 -16.90 26.87
CA ARG A 137 1.65 -18.00 25.91
C ARG A 137 1.02 -17.64 24.54
N PRO A 138 1.58 -18.18 23.43
CA PRO A 138 1.14 -17.84 22.08
C PRO A 138 -0.09 -18.65 21.63
N GLY A 139 -0.78 -18.16 20.60
CA GLY A 139 -1.83 -18.90 19.90
C GLY A 139 -2.77 -18.01 19.08
N LYS A 140 -2.70 -18.15 17.76
CA LYS A 140 -3.57 -17.56 16.73
C LYS A 140 -3.59 -16.02 16.63
N ILE A 141 -2.88 -15.50 15.63
CA ILE A 141 -3.37 -14.37 14.82
C ILE A 141 -3.60 -14.86 13.39
N PHE A 142 -4.78 -15.46 13.20
CA PHE A 142 -5.67 -14.96 12.15
C PHE A 142 -6.67 -14.05 12.86
N THR A 143 -7.26 -13.08 12.15
CA THR A 143 -8.19 -12.08 12.69
C THR A 143 -9.31 -12.70 13.53
N ALA A 144 -9.15 -12.68 14.86
CA ALA A 144 -9.98 -13.45 15.79
C ALA A 144 -10.60 -12.55 16.86
N MET A 145 -11.88 -12.26 16.69
CA MET A 145 -12.72 -11.64 17.73
C MET A 145 -13.83 -12.60 18.11
N SER A 146 -13.90 -12.97 19.39
CA SER A 146 -15.12 -13.56 19.95
C SER A 146 -16.06 -12.45 20.34
N PHE A 147 -17.28 -12.47 19.77
CA PHE A 147 -18.43 -11.99 20.53
C PHE A 147 -18.65 -12.96 21.69
N SER A 148 -18.75 -12.41 22.89
CA SER A 148 -19.38 -13.08 24.04
C SER A 148 -20.23 -12.03 24.73
N GLU A 149 -21.56 -12.24 24.74
CA GLU A 149 -22.45 -11.44 25.56
C GLU A 149 -22.27 -11.89 27.01
N ALA A 150 -21.70 -11.00 27.83
CA ALA A 150 -21.72 -11.13 29.27
C ALA A 150 -23.00 -10.46 29.78
N GLU A 151 -24.02 -11.26 30.07
CA GLU A 151 -25.18 -10.84 30.84
C GLU A 151 -24.74 -10.63 32.30
N GLU A 152 -24.37 -9.41 32.66
CA GLU A 152 -24.18 -9.01 34.06
C GLU A 152 -25.49 -8.41 34.61
N GLU A 153 -26.40 -9.29 35.06
CA GLU A 153 -27.42 -8.91 36.06
C GLU A 153 -26.73 -8.61 37.40
N ASP A 154 -26.38 -7.33 37.65
CA ASP A 154 -25.88 -6.90 38.97
C ASP A 154 -26.81 -5.85 39.61
N ALA A 155 -27.72 -6.35 40.45
CA ALA A 155 -28.81 -5.59 41.04
C ALA A 155 -28.42 -4.89 42.36
N SER A 156 -27.64 -3.80 42.32
CA SER A 156 -27.38 -2.99 43.53
C SER A 156 -27.27 -1.45 43.37
N ASN A 157 -28.33 -0.77 43.81
CA ASN A 157 -28.37 0.57 44.45
C ASN A 157 -27.30 1.65 44.08
N ARG A 158 -27.39 2.28 42.90
CA ARG A 158 -26.80 3.62 42.63
C ARG A 158 -27.69 4.56 41.79
N SER A 159 -28.86 4.92 42.34
CA SER A 159 -29.92 5.67 41.63
C SER A 159 -29.58 7.13 41.24
N SER A 160 -28.67 7.81 41.95
CA SER A 160 -28.46 9.27 41.81
C SER A 160 -27.31 9.70 40.90
N SER A 161 -26.15 9.03 40.94
CA SER A 161 -24.96 9.49 40.20
C SER A 161 -24.97 9.17 38.70
N VAL A 162 -25.72 8.13 38.29
CA VAL A 162 -25.74 7.67 36.89
C VAL A 162 -26.47 8.65 35.96
N LYS A 163 -27.50 9.36 36.45
CA LYS A 163 -28.20 10.40 35.68
C LYS A 163 -27.25 11.53 35.25
N TRP A 164 -26.50 12.11 36.19
CA TRP A 164 -25.52 13.17 35.88
C TRP A 164 -24.43 12.70 34.90
N GLY A 165 -24.04 11.42 34.94
CA GLY A 165 -23.12 10.84 33.95
C GLY A 165 -23.72 10.80 32.53
N ARG A 166 -24.98 10.35 32.40
CA ARG A 166 -25.69 10.36 31.11
C ARG A 166 -25.96 11.77 30.60
N GLU A 167 -26.32 12.70 31.48
CA GLU A 167 -26.70 14.07 31.13
C GLU A 167 -25.49 14.93 30.69
N LEU A 168 -24.28 14.65 31.20
CA LEU A 168 -23.04 15.19 30.62
C LEU A 168 -22.64 14.50 29.29
N LEU A 169 -22.98 13.23 29.08
CA LEU A 169 -22.72 12.53 27.82
C LEU A 169 -23.64 13.00 26.69
N MET A 170 -24.87 13.41 27.01
CA MET A 170 -25.79 14.10 26.08
C MET A 170 -25.28 15.47 25.56
N GLN A 171 -24.16 15.98 26.09
CA GLN A 171 -23.49 17.17 25.56
C GLN A 171 -22.33 16.87 24.58
N ARG A 172 -22.16 15.63 24.12
CA ARG A 172 -21.51 15.39 22.81
C ARG A 172 -22.54 15.65 21.70
N SER A 173 -22.27 16.63 20.85
CA SER A 173 -23.03 16.87 19.62
C SER A 173 -23.08 15.61 18.76
N GLN A 174 -24.26 15.23 18.27
CA GLN A 174 -24.41 14.08 17.38
C GLN A 174 -23.64 14.31 16.08
N VAL A 175 -23.13 13.24 15.49
CA VAL A 175 -22.32 13.27 14.26
C VAL A 175 -23.07 13.99 13.13
N THR A 176 -24.35 13.67 12.96
CA THR A 176 -25.27 14.34 12.03
C THR A 176 -25.37 15.86 12.25
N SER A 177 -25.43 16.31 13.51
CA SER A 177 -25.44 17.74 13.85
C SER A 177 -24.09 18.43 13.58
N MET A 178 -22.97 17.71 13.70
CA MET A 178 -21.63 18.26 13.43
C MET A 178 -21.34 18.46 11.94
N PHE A 179 -22.04 17.75 11.06
CA PHE A 179 -22.03 17.99 9.60
C PHE A 179 -23.21 18.85 9.11
N GLY A 180 -24.04 19.41 9.99
CA GLY A 180 -25.16 20.27 9.58
C GLY A 180 -26.33 19.55 8.90
N ALA A 181 -26.49 18.23 9.07
CA ALA A 181 -27.55 17.46 8.39
C ALA A 181 -28.98 18.01 8.67
N GLY A 182 -29.18 18.64 9.84
CA GLY A 182 -30.42 19.32 10.19
C GLY A 182 -30.84 20.42 9.20
N ASP A 183 -29.90 21.10 8.53
CA ASP A 183 -30.21 22.13 7.55
C ASP A 183 -30.73 21.55 6.22
N LEU A 184 -30.41 20.30 5.91
CA LEU A 184 -30.97 19.56 4.78
C LEU A 184 -32.32 18.92 5.15
N TRP A 185 -32.45 18.37 6.35
CA TRP A 185 -33.73 17.89 6.89
C TRP A 185 -34.78 19.01 6.96
N ALA A 186 -34.39 20.22 7.37
CA ALA A 186 -35.25 21.40 7.40
C ALA A 186 -35.70 21.87 5.99
N LYS A 187 -34.96 21.50 4.93
CA LYS A 187 -35.34 21.71 3.52
C LYS A 187 -36.20 20.57 2.96
N GLY A 188 -36.46 19.52 3.74
CA GLY A 188 -37.23 18.35 3.32
C GLY A 188 -36.42 17.23 2.66
N TYR A 189 -35.09 17.31 2.64
CA TYR A 189 -34.22 16.22 2.17
C TYR A 189 -33.91 15.28 3.33
N THR A 190 -34.31 14.01 3.25
CA THR A 190 -34.16 13.03 4.34
C THR A 190 -33.65 11.66 3.87
N GLY A 191 -33.12 11.57 2.65
CA GLY A 191 -32.76 10.29 2.03
C GLY A 191 -33.93 9.58 1.31
N ALA A 192 -35.11 10.18 1.30
CA ALA A 192 -36.32 9.59 0.73
C ALA A 192 -36.16 9.15 -0.75
N LYS A 193 -36.72 7.98 -1.07
CA LYS A 193 -36.62 7.31 -2.37
C LYS A 193 -35.19 7.01 -2.84
N VAL A 194 -34.19 6.97 -1.97
CA VAL A 194 -32.84 6.52 -2.32
C VAL A 194 -32.70 5.06 -1.91
N LYS A 195 -32.26 4.19 -2.83
CA LYS A 195 -32.02 2.77 -2.57
C LYS A 195 -30.59 2.55 -2.08
N MET A 196 -30.47 2.09 -0.84
CA MET A 196 -29.19 1.87 -0.18
C MET A 196 -28.95 0.39 0.11
N ALA A 197 -27.96 -0.19 -0.56
CA ALA A 197 -27.52 -1.56 -0.31
C ALA A 197 -26.41 -1.61 0.75
N ILE A 198 -26.66 -2.36 1.82
CA ILE A 198 -25.73 -2.53 2.94
C ILE A 198 -25.20 -3.96 2.95
N PHE A 199 -23.93 -4.12 2.55
CA PHE A 199 -23.25 -5.41 2.45
C PHE A 199 -22.51 -5.68 3.77
N ASP A 200 -23.12 -6.47 4.67
CA ASP A 200 -22.64 -6.63 6.04
C ASP A 200 -23.15 -7.96 6.67
N THR A 201 -23.29 -8.03 7.99
CA THR A 201 -23.82 -9.19 8.75
C THR A 201 -25.36 -9.30 8.72
N GLY A 202 -26.04 -8.41 7.98
CA GLY A 202 -27.50 -8.29 7.89
C GLY A 202 -28.06 -7.14 8.75
N ILE A 203 -29.37 -7.15 9.00
CA ILE A 203 -30.05 -6.24 9.96
C ILE A 203 -31.13 -7.03 10.71
N ARG A 204 -31.34 -6.75 12.01
CA ARG A 204 -32.47 -7.30 12.78
C ARG A 204 -33.83 -6.76 12.29
N ALA A 205 -34.79 -7.66 12.07
CA ALA A 205 -36.09 -7.37 11.42
C ALA A 205 -36.95 -6.31 12.14
N ASP A 206 -37.06 -6.42 13.47
CA ASP A 206 -37.99 -5.68 14.33
C ASP A 206 -37.33 -4.47 15.02
N HIS A 207 -36.18 -4.03 14.51
CA HIS A 207 -35.35 -3.05 15.19
C HIS A 207 -35.95 -1.63 15.13
N PRO A 208 -36.33 -1.00 16.27
CA PRO A 208 -37.22 0.18 16.29
C PRO A 208 -36.60 1.47 15.71
N HIS A 209 -35.29 1.48 15.45
CA HIS A 209 -34.61 2.63 14.86
C HIS A 209 -34.78 2.73 13.32
N PHE A 210 -35.46 1.78 12.66
CA PHE A 210 -35.60 1.79 11.19
C PHE A 210 -37.07 1.88 10.76
N ARG A 211 -37.36 2.79 9.83
CA ARG A 211 -38.72 2.99 9.28
C ARG A 211 -38.94 2.35 7.90
N ASN A 212 -37.87 2.14 7.13
CA ASN A 212 -37.97 1.89 5.69
C ASN A 212 -37.00 0.77 5.21
N ILE A 213 -36.95 -0.34 5.94
CA ILE A 213 -36.33 -1.58 5.43
C ILE A 213 -37.24 -2.15 4.34
N LYS A 214 -36.76 -2.18 3.09
CA LYS A 214 -37.47 -2.79 1.97
C LYS A 214 -37.21 -4.29 1.88
N GLU A 215 -35.95 -4.67 2.07
CA GLU A 215 -35.49 -6.01 1.76
C GLU A 215 -34.38 -6.46 2.71
N ARG A 216 -34.37 -7.75 3.00
CA ARG A 216 -33.35 -8.43 3.80
C ARG A 216 -33.03 -9.75 3.09
N THR A 217 -31.87 -9.82 2.47
CA THR A 217 -31.38 -11.01 1.76
C THR A 217 -30.18 -11.61 2.48
N ASN A 218 -29.95 -12.90 2.22
CA ASN A 218 -28.78 -13.60 2.67
C ASN A 218 -28.15 -14.34 1.49
N TRP A 219 -26.84 -14.20 1.38
CA TRP A 219 -26.01 -14.75 0.31
C TRP A 219 -25.12 -15.89 0.81
N THR A 220 -25.10 -16.09 2.13
CA THR A 220 -24.33 -17.13 2.82
C THR A 220 -25.06 -18.48 2.84
N ASN A 221 -24.35 -19.54 3.25
CA ASN A 221 -24.92 -20.89 3.43
C ASN A 221 -25.69 -21.11 4.75
N GLU A 222 -25.84 -20.09 5.62
CA GLU A 222 -26.56 -20.20 6.89
C GLU A 222 -28.04 -19.85 6.72
N ASP A 223 -28.96 -20.50 7.43
CA ASP A 223 -30.41 -20.24 7.31
C ASP A 223 -30.87 -19.09 8.24
N THR A 224 -30.37 -17.88 8.00
CA THR A 224 -30.75 -16.67 8.77
C THR A 224 -30.70 -15.39 7.93
N LEU A 225 -31.68 -14.51 8.16
CA LEU A 225 -31.68 -13.11 7.70
C LEU A 225 -31.31 -12.12 8.82
N ASN A 226 -31.24 -12.59 10.08
CA ASN A 226 -30.97 -11.76 11.24
C ASN A 226 -29.46 -11.47 11.37
N ASP A 227 -29.17 -10.25 11.82
CA ASP A 227 -27.84 -9.84 12.24
C ASP A 227 -27.61 -10.28 13.69
N ASN A 228 -26.95 -11.42 13.88
CA ASN A 228 -26.62 -11.95 15.21
C ASN A 228 -25.31 -11.36 15.77
N LEU A 229 -24.55 -10.61 14.97
CA LEU A 229 -23.30 -9.94 15.35
C LEU A 229 -23.50 -8.46 15.69
N GLY A 230 -24.60 -7.87 15.26
CA GLY A 230 -24.95 -6.47 15.51
C GLY A 230 -24.07 -5.45 14.77
N HIS A 231 -23.31 -5.84 13.74
CA HIS A 231 -22.50 -4.88 12.96
C HIS A 231 -23.32 -4.20 11.88
N GLY A 232 -23.98 -4.96 11.00
CA GLY A 232 -24.82 -4.40 9.94
C GLY A 232 -25.98 -3.56 10.49
N THR A 233 -26.55 -3.97 11.63
CA THR A 233 -27.51 -3.16 12.40
C THR A 233 -26.93 -1.82 12.84
N PHE A 234 -25.66 -1.76 13.25
CA PHE A 234 -25.00 -0.50 13.63
C PHE A 234 -24.69 0.37 12.41
N VAL A 235 -24.17 -0.22 11.33
CA VAL A 235 -23.90 0.44 10.03
C VAL A 235 -25.16 1.09 9.48
N ALA A 236 -26.26 0.35 9.43
CA ALA A 236 -27.57 0.87 9.05
C ALA A 236 -28.08 1.95 10.02
N GLY A 237 -27.76 1.84 11.32
CA GLY A 237 -28.06 2.86 12.32
C GLY A 237 -27.41 4.20 12.03
N VAL A 238 -26.13 4.21 11.65
CA VAL A 238 -25.41 5.43 11.27
C VAL A 238 -25.97 6.03 9.96
N ILE A 239 -26.37 5.20 9.01
CA ILE A 239 -26.95 5.66 7.73
C ILE A 239 -28.36 6.22 7.92
N ALA A 240 -29.28 5.46 8.52
CA ALA A 240 -30.74 5.70 8.49
C ALA A 240 -31.46 5.40 9.82
N GLY A 241 -30.75 5.40 10.95
CA GLY A 241 -31.37 5.30 12.27
C GLY A 241 -32.23 6.52 12.61
N VAL A 242 -33.39 6.31 13.25
CA VAL A 242 -34.35 7.38 13.60
C VAL A 242 -34.45 7.70 15.09
N ASP A 243 -33.60 7.09 15.92
CA ASP A 243 -33.60 7.28 17.37
C ASP A 243 -32.89 8.58 17.78
N ALA A 244 -33.37 9.21 18.87
CA ALA A 244 -32.86 10.50 19.32
C ALA A 244 -31.47 10.46 19.98
N GLU A 245 -30.97 9.30 20.43
CA GLU A 245 -29.61 9.15 20.97
C GLU A 245 -28.59 8.84 19.85
N CYS A 246 -28.97 8.07 18.83
CA CYS A 246 -28.12 7.74 17.67
C CYS A 246 -28.84 7.92 16.32
N LEU A 247 -29.11 9.19 16.00
CA LEU A 247 -29.78 9.61 14.76
C LEU A 247 -28.84 9.50 13.56
N GLY A 248 -29.28 8.81 12.51
CA GLY A 248 -28.58 8.66 11.23
C GLY A 248 -28.85 9.81 10.25
N PHE A 249 -28.07 9.89 9.17
CA PHE A 249 -28.10 11.00 8.22
C PHE A 249 -29.33 11.03 7.31
N ALA A 250 -29.81 9.86 6.91
CA ALA A 250 -30.78 9.66 5.84
C ALA A 250 -31.96 8.78 6.33
N PRO A 251 -32.76 9.25 7.30
CA PRO A 251 -33.73 8.42 8.04
C PRO A 251 -34.87 7.81 7.21
N ASP A 252 -35.15 8.34 6.02
CA ASP A 252 -36.22 7.83 5.14
C ASP A 252 -35.67 7.06 3.91
N THR A 253 -34.36 6.80 3.85
CA THR A 253 -33.72 5.97 2.81
C THR A 253 -34.25 4.53 2.79
N GLU A 254 -34.35 3.97 1.59
CA GLU A 254 -34.85 2.62 1.35
C GLU A 254 -33.73 1.61 1.60
N ILE A 255 -33.79 0.90 2.73
CA ILE A 255 -32.70 0.01 3.16
C ILE A 255 -32.86 -1.39 2.55
N TYR A 256 -31.82 -1.82 1.84
CA TYR A 256 -31.65 -3.16 1.29
C TYR A 256 -30.49 -3.85 2.02
N ALA A 257 -30.80 -4.74 2.95
CA ALA A 257 -29.82 -5.38 3.81
C ALA A 257 -29.33 -6.70 3.20
N PHE A 258 -28.10 -6.73 2.71
CA PHE A 258 -27.50 -7.91 2.07
C PHE A 258 -26.54 -8.57 3.06
N ARG A 259 -26.98 -9.64 3.72
CA ARG A 259 -26.11 -10.46 4.58
C ARG A 259 -25.16 -11.26 3.71
N VAL A 260 -23.89 -10.87 3.70
CA VAL A 260 -22.80 -11.53 2.98
C VAL A 260 -21.78 -12.19 3.91
N PHE A 261 -21.83 -11.89 5.23
CA PHE A 261 -21.01 -12.56 6.23
C PHE A 261 -21.82 -13.54 7.08
N THR A 262 -21.21 -14.70 7.37
CA THR A 262 -21.72 -15.66 8.36
C THR A 262 -21.56 -15.14 9.80
N ASP A 263 -22.16 -15.83 10.76
CA ASP A 263 -21.93 -15.51 12.19
C ASP A 263 -20.49 -15.86 12.63
N ALA A 264 -19.81 -16.75 11.89
CA ALA A 264 -18.37 -16.97 11.97
C ALA A 264 -17.52 -15.86 11.31
N GLN A 265 -18.14 -14.78 10.82
CA GLN A 265 -17.50 -13.65 10.12
C GLN A 265 -16.74 -14.04 8.84
N VAL A 266 -17.19 -15.11 8.17
CA VAL A 266 -16.67 -15.57 6.86
C VAL A 266 -17.60 -15.11 5.72
N SER A 267 -17.02 -14.67 4.60
CA SER A 267 -17.69 -14.47 3.30
C SER A 267 -16.92 -15.22 2.19
N TYR A 268 -17.47 -15.29 0.98
CA TYR A 268 -16.82 -15.81 -0.23
C TYR A 268 -16.97 -14.84 -1.40
N THR A 269 -16.01 -14.84 -2.33
CA THR A 269 -16.04 -14.08 -3.58
C THR A 269 -17.36 -14.28 -4.33
N SER A 270 -17.78 -15.54 -4.52
CA SER A 270 -19.02 -15.88 -5.22
C SER A 270 -20.29 -15.28 -4.59
N TRP A 271 -20.32 -15.12 -3.26
CA TRP A 271 -21.43 -14.48 -2.55
C TRP A 271 -21.49 -12.97 -2.81
N PHE A 272 -20.33 -12.32 -2.89
CA PHE A 272 -20.25 -10.92 -3.33
C PHE A 272 -20.69 -10.79 -4.79
N LEU A 273 -20.19 -11.61 -5.71
CA LEU A 273 -20.58 -11.57 -7.13
C LEU A 273 -22.10 -11.75 -7.32
N ASP A 274 -22.73 -12.65 -6.58
CA ASP A 274 -24.19 -12.85 -6.62
C ASP A 274 -24.95 -11.64 -6.07
N ALA A 275 -24.55 -11.11 -4.92
CA ALA A 275 -25.15 -9.92 -4.32
C ALA A 275 -24.94 -8.66 -5.18
N PHE A 276 -23.82 -8.56 -5.88
CA PHE A 276 -23.51 -7.49 -6.82
C PHE A 276 -24.32 -7.57 -8.11
N ASN A 277 -24.42 -8.76 -8.73
CA ASN A 277 -25.30 -8.98 -9.88
C ASN A 277 -26.77 -8.68 -9.52
N TYR A 278 -27.18 -8.97 -8.27
CA TYR A 278 -28.50 -8.58 -7.76
C TYR A 278 -28.66 -7.06 -7.54
N ALA A 279 -27.65 -6.36 -7.01
CA ALA A 279 -27.66 -4.90 -6.84
C ALA A 279 -27.79 -4.16 -8.19
N ILE A 280 -27.12 -4.68 -9.23
CA ILE A 280 -27.25 -4.21 -10.61
C ILE A 280 -28.68 -4.48 -11.13
N ALA A 281 -29.16 -5.73 -11.05
CA ALA A 281 -30.47 -6.12 -11.57
C ALA A 281 -31.66 -5.42 -10.88
N THR A 282 -31.55 -5.10 -9.59
CA THR A 282 -32.56 -4.34 -8.83
C THR A 282 -32.41 -2.82 -8.95
N ASN A 283 -31.35 -2.35 -9.62
CA ASN A 283 -30.96 -0.96 -9.75
C ASN A 283 -30.95 -0.25 -8.39
N MET A 284 -29.94 -0.55 -7.57
CA MET A 284 -29.58 0.24 -6.39
C MET A 284 -29.02 1.62 -6.78
N ASP A 285 -29.04 2.60 -5.87
CA ASP A 285 -28.42 3.91 -6.11
C ASP A 285 -27.05 4.01 -5.41
N VAL A 286 -26.96 3.51 -4.18
CA VAL A 286 -25.78 3.62 -3.31
C VAL A 286 -25.48 2.27 -2.63
N LEU A 287 -24.21 1.98 -2.41
CA LEU A 287 -23.70 0.72 -1.85
C LEU A 287 -22.61 1.02 -0.80
N ASN A 288 -22.74 0.49 0.42
CA ASN A 288 -21.70 0.58 1.46
C ASN A 288 -21.07 -0.79 1.76
N LEU A 289 -19.74 -0.85 1.64
CA LEU A 289 -18.90 -1.99 2.02
C LEU A 289 -17.98 -1.58 3.17
N SER A 290 -18.45 -1.77 4.42
CA SER A 290 -17.68 -1.55 5.66
C SER A 290 -16.66 -2.67 5.92
N ILE A 291 -15.91 -3.07 4.89
CA ILE A 291 -14.96 -4.18 4.88
C ILE A 291 -13.69 -3.79 4.14
N GLY A 292 -12.63 -4.57 4.35
CA GLY A 292 -11.51 -4.61 3.44
C GLY A 292 -10.46 -5.63 3.88
N GLY A 293 -9.49 -5.87 2.99
CA GLY A 293 -8.23 -6.57 3.22
C GLY A 293 -7.22 -6.18 2.14
N PRO A 294 -5.98 -6.69 2.15
CA PRO A 294 -4.95 -6.29 1.18
C PRO A 294 -5.15 -6.91 -0.22
N ASP A 295 -6.29 -7.57 -0.44
CA ASP A 295 -6.54 -8.40 -1.61
C ASP A 295 -7.24 -7.63 -2.74
N TYR A 296 -6.41 -7.01 -3.57
CA TYR A 296 -6.79 -6.51 -4.90
C TYR A 296 -6.47 -7.54 -6.01
N LEU A 297 -6.13 -8.79 -5.66
CA LEU A 297 -5.84 -9.88 -6.59
C LEU A 297 -7.06 -10.77 -6.87
N ASP A 298 -8.13 -10.65 -6.09
CA ASP A 298 -9.46 -11.11 -6.48
C ASP A 298 -9.97 -10.32 -7.71
N LEU A 299 -9.44 -10.68 -8.89
CA LEU A 299 -9.85 -10.15 -10.18
C LEU A 299 -11.36 -10.29 -10.43
N PRO A 300 -12.05 -11.40 -10.07
CA PRO A 300 -13.51 -11.44 -10.08
C PRO A 300 -14.16 -10.31 -9.28
N PHE A 301 -13.76 -10.08 -8.02
CA PHE A 301 -14.31 -9.05 -7.14
C PHE A 301 -14.01 -7.64 -7.68
N VAL A 302 -12.77 -7.35 -8.05
CA VAL A 302 -12.33 -6.04 -8.57
C VAL A 302 -13.02 -5.71 -9.91
N GLU A 303 -13.08 -6.67 -10.86
CA GLU A 303 -13.82 -6.45 -12.11
C GLU A 303 -15.33 -6.31 -11.91
N LYS A 304 -15.89 -6.90 -10.84
CA LYS A 304 -17.31 -6.71 -10.52
C LYS A 304 -17.57 -5.33 -9.89
N ILE A 305 -16.66 -4.80 -9.06
CA ILE A 305 -16.73 -3.42 -8.54
C ILE A 305 -16.71 -2.39 -9.67
N TRP A 306 -15.82 -2.60 -10.63
CA TRP A 306 -15.77 -1.87 -11.89
C TRP A 306 -17.12 -1.91 -12.66
N GLU A 307 -17.77 -3.07 -12.72
CA GLU A 307 -19.09 -3.19 -13.37
C GLU A 307 -20.24 -2.56 -12.57
N ILE A 308 -20.26 -2.70 -11.24
CA ILE A 308 -21.24 -2.06 -10.33
C ILE A 308 -21.22 -0.55 -10.54
N THR A 309 -20.03 0.05 -10.47
CA THR A 309 -19.85 1.48 -10.66
C THR A 309 -20.23 1.88 -12.07
N ALA A 310 -19.84 1.14 -13.11
CA ALA A 310 -20.28 1.36 -14.50
C ALA A 310 -21.81 1.39 -14.68
N ASN A 311 -22.57 0.67 -13.84
CA ASN A 311 -24.04 0.71 -13.81
C ASN A 311 -24.63 1.92 -13.03
N ASN A 312 -23.81 2.95 -12.75
CA ASN A 312 -24.12 4.17 -11.98
C ASN A 312 -24.31 3.96 -10.47
N ILE A 313 -23.98 2.80 -9.91
CA ILE A 313 -24.12 2.54 -8.47
C ILE A 313 -22.95 3.20 -7.73
N ILE A 314 -23.24 4.12 -6.82
CA ILE A 314 -22.22 4.83 -6.04
C ILE A 314 -21.72 3.94 -4.90
N MET A 315 -20.44 3.60 -4.90
CA MET A 315 -19.84 2.72 -3.90
C MET A 315 -18.96 3.48 -2.88
N VAL A 316 -19.25 3.25 -1.60
CA VAL A 316 -18.50 3.80 -0.44
C VAL A 316 -17.89 2.64 0.35
N SER A 317 -16.61 2.77 0.74
CA SER A 317 -15.90 1.71 1.45
C SER A 317 -14.88 2.23 2.46
N ALA A 318 -14.54 1.39 3.44
CA ALA A 318 -13.63 1.70 4.55
C ALA A 318 -12.16 1.47 4.16
N ILE A 319 -11.28 2.44 4.37
CA ILE A 319 -9.88 2.36 3.90
C ILE A 319 -8.99 1.33 4.62
N GLY A 320 -9.44 0.78 5.75
CA GLY A 320 -8.70 -0.18 6.57
C GLY A 320 -8.55 0.24 8.03
N ASN A 321 -8.20 -0.69 8.92
CA ASN A 321 -8.09 -0.44 10.38
C ASN A 321 -6.65 -0.68 10.89
N ASP A 322 -5.70 -0.65 9.97
CA ASP A 322 -4.38 -1.26 10.11
C ASP A 322 -3.29 -0.17 10.24
N GLY A 323 -3.72 1.10 10.40
CA GLY A 323 -2.88 2.20 10.80
C GLY A 323 -2.35 2.07 12.25
N PRO A 324 -1.31 2.83 12.63
CA PRO A 324 -0.88 4.07 11.97
C PRO A 324 0.22 3.90 10.91
N LEU A 325 0.59 2.66 10.57
CA LEU A 325 1.62 2.39 9.57
C LEU A 325 1.17 2.81 8.15
N TYR A 326 2.13 3.15 7.30
CA TYR A 326 1.89 3.49 5.90
C TYR A 326 1.90 2.24 5.02
N GLY A 327 1.33 2.34 3.81
CA GLY A 327 1.15 1.18 2.91
C GLY A 327 -0.01 0.25 3.33
N THR A 328 -0.88 0.70 4.25
CA THR A 328 -1.88 -0.15 4.93
C THR A 328 -3.29 -0.07 4.33
N LEU A 329 -3.41 0.46 3.12
CA LEU A 329 -4.70 0.65 2.44
C LEU A 329 -5.31 -0.70 2.05
N ASN A 330 -6.60 -0.87 2.28
CA ASN A 330 -7.32 -2.10 1.95
C ASN A 330 -8.23 -1.96 0.72
N ASN A 331 -8.32 -3.06 -0.04
CA ASN A 331 -9.31 -3.25 -1.09
C ASN A 331 -10.70 -3.45 -0.48
N PRO A 332 -11.78 -2.88 -1.03
CA PRO A 332 -11.87 -2.13 -2.29
C PRO A 332 -11.79 -0.61 -2.15
N ALA A 333 -11.53 -0.08 -0.97
CA ALA A 333 -11.48 1.36 -0.72
C ALA A 333 -10.29 2.07 -1.39
N ASP A 334 -9.25 1.32 -1.74
CA ASP A 334 -8.13 1.74 -2.59
C ASP A 334 -8.53 2.02 -4.06
N GLN A 335 -9.64 1.46 -4.57
CA GLN A 335 -10.03 1.57 -5.99
C GLN A 335 -10.42 2.99 -6.39
N SER A 336 -10.14 3.36 -7.63
CA SER A 336 -10.34 4.74 -8.11
C SER A 336 -11.81 5.15 -8.22
N ASP A 337 -12.71 4.27 -8.64
CA ASP A 337 -14.16 4.57 -8.73
C ASP A 337 -14.89 4.43 -7.38
N VAL A 338 -14.24 3.85 -6.37
CA VAL A 338 -14.78 3.66 -5.01
C VAL A 338 -14.42 4.84 -4.13
N ILE A 339 -15.39 5.38 -3.39
CA ILE A 339 -15.16 6.42 -2.38
C ILE A 339 -14.56 5.75 -1.13
N GLY A 340 -13.24 5.81 -0.99
CA GLY A 340 -12.48 5.24 0.11
C GLY A 340 -12.38 6.21 1.29
N VAL A 341 -12.84 5.79 2.46
CA VAL A 341 -13.06 6.65 3.62
C VAL A 341 -12.12 6.32 4.77
N GLY A 342 -11.31 7.30 5.18
CA GLY A 342 -10.49 7.24 6.40
C GLY A 342 -11.22 7.74 7.65
N GLY A 343 -10.65 7.43 8.82
CA GLY A 343 -11.26 7.69 10.12
C GLY A 343 -10.57 8.80 10.90
N ILE A 344 -11.33 9.78 11.37
CA ILE A 344 -10.88 10.83 12.33
C ILE A 344 -11.63 10.72 13.67
N ASP A 345 -11.11 11.38 14.71
CA ASP A 345 -11.83 11.62 15.96
C ASP A 345 -12.54 12.99 16.00
N TYR A 346 -13.34 13.21 17.05
CA TYR A 346 -14.13 14.43 17.26
C TYR A 346 -13.32 15.72 17.46
N SER A 347 -11.99 15.66 17.38
CA SER A 347 -11.08 16.82 17.41
C SER A 347 -10.38 17.05 16.07
N ASP A 348 -10.88 16.43 14.99
CA ASP A 348 -10.33 16.45 13.63
C ASP A 348 -8.88 15.88 13.52
N HIS A 349 -8.46 15.01 14.45
CA HIS A 349 -7.21 14.22 14.30
C HIS A 349 -7.48 12.90 13.57
N ILE A 350 -6.54 12.46 12.71
CA ILE A 350 -6.54 11.12 12.14
C ILE A 350 -6.54 10.08 13.26
N ALA A 351 -7.51 9.17 13.26
CA ALA A 351 -7.56 8.11 14.25
C ALA A 351 -6.39 7.14 14.04
N SER A 352 -5.78 6.64 15.12
CA SER A 352 -4.58 5.79 15.05
C SER A 352 -4.79 4.57 14.14
N PHE A 353 -5.92 3.88 14.27
CA PHE A 353 -6.29 2.74 13.43
C PHE A 353 -6.51 3.08 11.95
N SER A 354 -6.67 4.36 11.55
CA SER A 354 -6.95 4.66 10.14
C SER A 354 -5.73 4.32 9.30
N SER A 355 -5.91 3.36 8.39
CA SER A 355 -4.95 3.03 7.33
C SER A 355 -4.62 4.26 6.49
N ARG A 356 -3.38 4.32 5.99
CA ARG A 356 -2.78 5.49 5.33
C ARG A 356 -1.62 5.10 4.42
N GLY A 357 -1.14 6.07 3.65
CA GLY A 357 -0.13 5.90 2.60
C GLY A 357 -0.74 5.95 1.21
N MET A 358 0.07 5.63 0.21
CA MET A 358 -0.34 5.60 -1.20
C MET A 358 -0.73 4.19 -1.66
N SER A 359 -1.40 4.05 -2.81
CA SER A 359 -1.76 2.74 -3.37
C SER A 359 -0.51 1.89 -3.65
N THR A 360 -0.39 0.74 -2.99
CA THR A 360 0.82 -0.10 -3.00
C THR A 360 1.05 -0.79 -4.35
N TRP A 361 -0.02 -1.16 -5.08
CA TRP A 361 0.09 -1.83 -6.39
C TRP A 361 0.80 -1.00 -7.48
N GLU A 362 0.97 0.30 -7.27
CA GLU A 362 1.58 1.27 -8.20
C GLU A 362 3.06 1.54 -7.86
N LEU A 363 3.52 1.20 -6.65
CA LEU A 363 4.87 1.51 -6.13
C LEU A 363 6.05 1.00 -6.98
N PRO A 364 6.00 -0.18 -7.64
CA PRO A 364 7.10 -0.61 -8.54
C PRO A 364 7.34 0.31 -9.74
N HIS A 365 6.40 1.22 -10.04
CA HIS A 365 6.57 2.28 -11.05
C HIS A 365 6.97 3.63 -10.41
N GLY A 366 7.44 3.61 -9.17
CA GLY A 366 7.99 4.73 -8.42
C GLY A 366 7.05 5.39 -7.40
N TYR A 367 5.73 5.49 -7.66
CA TYR A 367 4.81 6.23 -6.78
C TYR A 367 3.35 5.72 -6.87
N GLY A 368 2.67 5.64 -5.73
CA GLY A 368 1.23 5.37 -5.65
C GLY A 368 0.35 6.63 -5.76
N ARG A 369 -0.97 6.43 -5.90
CA ARG A 369 -2.00 7.47 -5.91
C ARG A 369 -2.43 7.89 -4.51
N VAL A 370 -3.03 9.07 -4.42
CA VAL A 370 -3.60 9.65 -3.19
C VAL A 370 -4.82 8.87 -2.74
N LYS A 371 -4.74 8.29 -1.53
CA LYS A 371 -5.85 7.67 -0.79
C LYS A 371 -5.65 7.94 0.73
N PRO A 372 -6.71 7.90 1.57
CA PRO A 372 -8.14 7.82 1.22
C PRO A 372 -8.60 8.99 0.33
N ASP A 373 -9.82 8.95 -0.22
CA ASP A 373 -10.35 10.12 -0.96
C ASP A 373 -10.70 11.27 0.01
N ILE A 374 -11.28 10.91 1.16
CA ILE A 374 -11.77 11.80 2.22
C ILE A 374 -11.71 11.09 3.59
N VAL A 375 -11.82 11.86 4.68
CA VAL A 375 -12.01 11.33 6.04
C VAL A 375 -13.34 11.75 6.67
N ALA A 376 -13.83 10.93 7.60
CA ALA A 376 -15.03 11.19 8.38
C ALA A 376 -14.88 10.68 9.82
N TYR A 377 -15.74 11.17 10.73
CA TYR A 377 -15.71 10.77 12.14
C TYR A 377 -15.91 9.25 12.28
N GLY A 378 -14.88 8.57 12.77
CA GLY A 378 -14.81 7.11 12.92
C GLY A 378 -14.44 6.64 14.34
N ARG A 379 -14.18 7.55 15.29
CA ARG A 379 -13.90 7.22 16.71
C ARG A 379 -15.11 7.54 17.59
N ASP A 380 -15.44 6.64 18.51
CA ASP A 380 -16.54 6.77 19.49
C ASP A 380 -17.97 7.01 18.92
N ILE A 381 -18.21 6.73 17.64
CA ILE A 381 -19.50 7.04 16.98
C ILE A 381 -20.66 6.24 17.56
N MET A 382 -21.78 6.93 17.84
CA MET A 382 -23.03 6.34 18.30
C MET A 382 -23.86 5.80 17.12
N GLY A 383 -24.41 4.60 17.29
CA GLY A 383 -25.24 3.90 16.29
C GLY A 383 -26.05 2.77 16.93
N SER A 384 -26.97 2.16 16.19
CA SER A 384 -27.91 1.16 16.72
C SER A 384 -27.24 -0.06 17.37
N LYS A 385 -27.75 -0.50 18.53
CA LYS A 385 -27.38 -1.76 19.19
C LYS A 385 -28.40 -2.84 18.84
N ILE A 386 -27.93 -4.03 18.47
CA ILE A 386 -28.75 -5.23 18.17
C ILE A 386 -29.99 -5.38 19.08
N SER A 387 -29.83 -5.27 20.41
CA SER A 387 -30.91 -5.43 21.40
C SER A 387 -31.83 -4.19 21.57
N ALA A 388 -31.89 -3.29 20.57
CA ALA A 388 -32.41 -1.92 20.67
C ALA A 388 -31.57 -1.00 21.59
N GLY A 389 -31.82 0.31 21.46
CA GLY A 389 -30.98 1.37 22.05
C GLY A 389 -29.69 1.58 21.24
N CYS A 390 -28.83 2.46 21.73
CA CYS A 390 -27.60 2.84 21.03
C CYS A 390 -26.35 2.21 21.65
N LYS A 391 -25.33 1.98 20.83
CA LYS A 391 -23.96 1.61 21.24
C LYS A 391 -22.97 2.55 20.56
N SER A 392 -21.74 2.57 21.07
CA SER A 392 -20.64 3.38 20.51
C SER A 392 -19.50 2.47 20.03
N LEU A 393 -19.09 2.60 18.77
CA LEU A 393 -18.00 1.82 18.15
C LEU A 393 -16.88 2.73 17.63
N SER A 394 -15.82 2.14 17.07
CA SER A 394 -14.77 2.84 16.34
C SER A 394 -14.27 1.99 15.17
N GLY A 395 -13.75 2.62 14.13
CA GLY A 395 -13.16 1.97 12.95
C GLY A 395 -13.42 2.76 11.66
N THR A 396 -12.70 2.48 10.58
CA THR A 396 -13.04 3.03 9.25
C THR A 396 -14.29 2.36 8.68
N SER A 397 -14.60 1.13 9.13
CA SER A 397 -15.92 0.47 9.01
C SER A 397 -17.09 1.25 9.62
N VAL A 398 -16.78 2.24 10.46
CA VAL A 398 -17.72 3.18 11.10
C VAL A 398 -17.69 4.57 10.43
N ALA A 399 -16.55 5.01 9.88
CA ALA A 399 -16.47 6.23 9.06
C ALA A 399 -17.14 6.06 7.67
N SER A 400 -17.01 4.88 7.04
CA SER A 400 -17.66 4.53 5.77
C SER A 400 -19.19 4.78 5.79
N PRO A 401 -19.97 4.29 6.77
CA PRO A 401 -21.41 4.57 6.82
C PRO A 401 -21.78 6.01 7.20
N VAL A 402 -20.88 6.77 7.83
CA VAL A 402 -21.07 8.23 7.99
C VAL A 402 -21.09 8.89 6.62
N VAL A 403 -20.12 8.57 5.75
CA VAL A 403 -20.09 9.05 4.37
C VAL A 403 -21.23 8.46 3.54
N ALA A 404 -21.57 7.18 3.67
CA ALA A 404 -22.69 6.60 2.94
C ALA A 404 -24.03 7.25 3.32
N GLY A 405 -24.24 7.61 4.59
CA GLY A 405 -25.38 8.39 5.04
C GLY A 405 -25.41 9.80 4.45
N VAL A 406 -24.26 10.49 4.41
CA VAL A 406 -24.08 11.77 3.69
C VAL A 406 -24.43 11.62 2.21
N VAL A 407 -23.94 10.58 1.53
CA VAL A 407 -24.23 10.30 0.11
C VAL A 407 -25.73 10.04 -0.10
N CYS A 408 -26.39 9.21 0.72
CA CYS A 408 -27.84 8.99 0.61
C CYS A 408 -28.64 10.29 0.78
N LEU A 409 -28.23 11.16 1.70
CA LEU A 409 -28.84 12.47 1.90
C LEU A 409 -28.63 13.38 0.68
N LEU A 410 -27.41 13.45 0.13
CA LEU A 410 -27.07 14.20 -1.09
C LEU A 410 -27.78 13.67 -2.34
N VAL A 411 -27.91 12.35 -2.52
CA VAL A 411 -28.68 11.76 -3.64
C VAL A 411 -30.16 12.15 -3.55
N SER A 412 -30.70 12.35 -2.34
CA SER A 412 -32.08 12.81 -2.17
C SER A 412 -32.32 14.28 -2.54
N VAL A 413 -31.25 15.07 -2.72
CA VAL A 413 -31.32 16.48 -3.15
C VAL A 413 -31.73 16.61 -4.61
N ILE A 414 -31.24 15.70 -5.46
CA ILE A 414 -31.52 15.71 -6.90
C ILE A 414 -32.88 15.03 -7.17
N PRO A 415 -33.78 15.67 -7.95
CA PRO A 415 -35.06 15.07 -8.31
C PRO A 415 -34.91 13.71 -8.99
N GLU A 416 -35.74 12.75 -8.60
CA GLU A 416 -35.71 11.36 -9.06
C GLU A 416 -35.58 11.18 -10.59
N PRO A 417 -36.26 11.95 -11.47
CA PRO A 417 -36.08 11.84 -12.93
C PRO A 417 -34.69 12.28 -13.42
N ASP A 418 -34.07 13.23 -12.73
CA ASP A 418 -32.81 13.86 -13.13
C ASP A 418 -31.57 13.19 -12.52
N ARG A 419 -31.75 12.39 -11.44
CA ARG A 419 -30.66 11.73 -10.70
C ARG A 419 -29.65 11.07 -11.64
N LYS A 420 -30.09 10.19 -12.54
CA LYS A 420 -29.17 9.45 -13.45
C LYS A 420 -28.49 10.30 -14.54
N ASN A 421 -28.93 11.54 -14.75
CA ASN A 421 -28.31 12.47 -15.70
C ASN A 421 -27.21 13.33 -15.06
N ILE A 422 -27.17 13.39 -13.72
CA ILE A 422 -26.34 14.28 -12.92
C ILE A 422 -25.42 13.49 -11.97
N LEU A 423 -25.98 12.49 -11.27
CA LEU A 423 -25.32 11.68 -10.26
C LEU A 423 -24.80 10.36 -10.87
N ASN A 424 -23.51 10.15 -10.69
CA ASN A 424 -22.77 8.93 -10.99
C ASN A 424 -21.57 8.85 -10.01
N PRO A 425 -20.79 7.74 -9.98
CA PRO A 425 -19.65 7.62 -9.08
C PRO A 425 -18.63 8.77 -9.17
N ALA A 426 -18.31 9.25 -10.39
CA ALA A 426 -17.41 10.39 -10.54
C ALA A 426 -18.02 11.71 -10.04
N SER A 427 -19.26 12.06 -10.39
CA SER A 427 -19.85 13.35 -9.98
C SER A 427 -20.10 13.43 -8.46
N MET A 428 -20.47 12.32 -7.82
CA MET A 428 -20.53 12.25 -6.34
C MET A 428 -19.14 12.36 -5.73
N LYS A 429 -18.13 11.63 -6.24
CA LYS A 429 -16.75 11.76 -5.75
C LYS A 429 -16.22 13.18 -5.92
N GLN A 430 -16.44 13.80 -7.07
CA GLN A 430 -16.08 15.20 -7.35
C GLN A 430 -16.64 16.13 -6.28
N ALA A 431 -17.95 16.10 -6.01
CA ALA A 431 -18.54 16.96 -4.99
C ALA A 431 -17.97 16.73 -3.57
N LEU A 432 -17.67 15.48 -3.22
CA LEU A 432 -17.10 15.12 -1.92
C LEU A 432 -15.64 15.54 -1.74
N VAL A 433 -14.79 15.44 -2.79
CA VAL A 433 -13.37 15.83 -2.71
C VAL A 433 -13.18 17.34 -2.97
N GLU A 434 -13.98 17.94 -3.83
CA GLU A 434 -13.93 19.38 -4.13
C GLU A 434 -14.54 20.22 -2.98
N GLY A 435 -15.49 19.64 -2.22
CA GLY A 435 -16.08 20.25 -1.02
C GLY A 435 -15.44 19.84 0.32
N ALA A 436 -14.32 19.11 0.32
CA ALA A 436 -13.70 18.64 1.56
C ALA A 436 -13.01 19.76 2.36
N ALA A 437 -13.20 19.74 3.68
CA ALA A 437 -12.52 20.61 4.62
C ALA A 437 -11.12 20.06 4.96
N LYS A 438 -10.09 20.58 4.29
CA LYS A 438 -8.68 20.28 4.56
C LYS A 438 -8.34 20.50 6.05
N LEU A 439 -7.76 19.46 6.66
CA LEU A 439 -7.34 19.43 8.06
C LEU A 439 -5.89 19.92 8.22
N SER A 440 -5.60 20.58 9.34
CA SER A 440 -4.24 21.05 9.67
C SER A 440 -3.44 19.98 10.42
N GLY A 441 -2.33 19.52 9.85
CA GLY A 441 -1.42 18.56 10.50
C GLY A 441 -1.17 17.27 9.71
N PRO A 442 -2.20 16.53 9.25
CA PRO A 442 -2.00 15.31 8.46
C PRO A 442 -1.71 15.61 6.99
N ASN A 443 -1.02 14.70 6.30
CA ASN A 443 -0.73 14.84 4.86
C ASN A 443 -1.79 14.22 3.95
N MET A 444 -1.73 14.46 2.64
CA MET A 444 -2.74 14.01 1.68
C MET A 444 -2.92 12.47 1.65
N TYR A 445 -1.88 11.70 1.98
CA TYR A 445 -1.94 10.23 2.08
C TYR A 445 -2.52 9.74 3.43
N GLU A 446 -2.94 10.65 4.31
CA GLU A 446 -3.65 10.34 5.56
C GLU A 446 -5.08 10.89 5.56
N GLN A 447 -5.28 12.10 5.02
CA GLN A 447 -6.57 12.80 5.03
C GLN A 447 -7.32 12.80 3.69
N GLY A 448 -6.67 12.40 2.59
CA GLY A 448 -7.20 12.62 1.24
C GLY A 448 -7.36 14.11 0.95
N ALA A 449 -8.53 14.50 0.46
CA ALA A 449 -8.92 15.91 0.32
C ALA A 449 -9.21 16.62 1.67
N GLY A 450 -9.41 15.85 2.75
CA GLY A 450 -9.77 16.36 4.07
C GLY A 450 -11.05 15.74 4.63
N ARG A 451 -11.59 16.36 5.70
CA ARG A 451 -12.86 15.93 6.29
C ARG A 451 -14.01 16.29 5.34
N VAL A 452 -14.91 15.35 5.09
CA VAL A 452 -16.13 15.60 4.30
C VAL A 452 -16.92 16.80 4.85
N ASP A 453 -17.40 17.67 3.97
CA ASP A 453 -18.38 18.71 4.32
C ASP A 453 -19.68 18.51 3.52
N LEU A 454 -20.77 18.27 4.25
CA LEU A 454 -22.09 18.00 3.68
C LEU A 454 -22.69 19.24 3.00
N LEU A 455 -22.41 20.44 3.53
CA LEU A 455 -23.05 21.68 3.07
C LEU A 455 -22.38 22.21 1.81
N GLU A 456 -21.05 22.13 1.73
CA GLU A 456 -20.31 22.48 0.51
C GLU A 456 -20.59 21.47 -0.60
N SER A 457 -20.54 20.16 -0.30
CA SER A 457 -20.93 19.10 -1.25
C SER A 457 -22.37 19.28 -1.79
N TYR A 458 -23.28 19.78 -0.95
CA TYR A 458 -24.66 20.10 -1.33
C TYR A 458 -24.74 21.28 -2.31
N GLU A 459 -24.04 22.39 -2.07
CA GLU A 459 -24.04 23.55 -2.97
C GLU A 459 -23.31 23.25 -4.30
N ILE A 460 -22.26 22.41 -4.27
CA ILE A 460 -21.63 21.86 -5.48
C ILE A 460 -22.65 21.03 -6.27
N LEU A 461 -23.27 19.99 -5.70
CA LEU A 461 -24.21 19.13 -6.43
C LEU A 461 -25.45 19.88 -6.96
N LYS A 462 -25.96 20.84 -6.18
CA LYS A 462 -27.09 21.72 -6.54
C LYS A 462 -26.80 22.61 -7.76
N SER A 463 -25.53 22.90 -8.05
CA SER A 463 -25.08 23.70 -9.20
C SER A 463 -24.31 22.89 -10.24
N TYR A 464 -24.14 21.58 -10.01
CA TYR A 464 -23.26 20.70 -10.77
C TYR A 464 -23.68 20.57 -12.24
N LYS A 465 -22.68 20.58 -13.11
CA LYS A 465 -22.81 20.25 -14.53
C LYS A 465 -21.83 19.12 -14.84
N PRO A 466 -22.24 18.05 -15.54
CA PRO A 466 -21.37 16.94 -15.92
C PRO A 466 -20.05 17.43 -16.51
N ARG A 467 -18.95 17.16 -15.81
CA ARG A 467 -17.59 17.63 -16.15
C ARG A 467 -16.53 16.59 -15.82
N ALA A 468 -15.38 16.71 -16.47
CA ALA A 468 -14.18 16.08 -15.96
C ALA A 468 -13.47 17.03 -14.96
N SER A 469 -12.73 16.47 -14.02
CA SER A 469 -11.75 17.18 -13.18
C SER A 469 -10.58 16.26 -12.82
N ILE A 470 -9.52 16.83 -12.23
CA ILE A 470 -8.34 16.08 -11.76
C ILE A 470 -8.28 16.23 -10.24
N PHE A 471 -8.04 15.12 -9.54
CA PHE A 471 -7.85 15.08 -8.09
C PHE A 471 -6.41 14.63 -7.73
N PRO A 472 -5.70 15.39 -6.86
CA PRO A 472 -5.99 16.76 -6.43
C PRO A 472 -5.90 17.75 -7.61
N SER A 473 -6.62 18.87 -7.53
CA SER A 473 -6.61 19.93 -8.55
C SER A 473 -5.49 20.95 -8.38
N VAL A 474 -4.82 20.95 -7.22
CA VAL A 474 -3.68 21.82 -6.88
C VAL A 474 -2.58 20.97 -6.25
N LEU A 475 -1.37 21.06 -6.80
CA LEU A 475 -0.14 20.49 -6.28
C LEU A 475 0.81 21.61 -5.86
N ASP A 476 0.71 22.04 -4.61
CA ASP A 476 1.62 23.01 -4.00
C ASP A 476 2.66 22.28 -3.13
N TYR A 477 3.86 22.05 -3.66
CA TYR A 477 4.98 21.46 -2.91
C TYR A 477 5.61 22.44 -1.89
N THR A 478 5.01 23.61 -1.66
CA THR A 478 5.34 24.52 -0.57
C THR A 478 4.42 24.34 0.65
N ASP A 479 3.31 23.60 0.48
CA ASP A 479 2.32 23.25 1.51
C ASP A 479 2.77 22.04 2.34
N CYS A 480 3.68 22.27 3.29
CA CYS A 480 4.13 21.25 4.25
C CYS A 480 3.25 21.30 5.52
N PRO A 481 2.71 20.16 6.02
CA PRO A 481 2.97 18.78 5.61
C PRO A 481 2.00 18.22 4.56
N TYR A 482 1.00 18.97 4.07
CA TYR A 482 -0.06 18.40 3.21
C TYR A 482 0.48 17.68 1.97
N SER A 483 1.45 18.30 1.29
CA SER A 483 2.11 17.78 0.10
C SER A 483 3.35 16.94 0.41
N TRP A 484 3.41 16.28 1.58
CA TRP A 484 4.42 15.25 1.87
C TRP A 484 4.23 14.04 0.94
N PRO A 485 5.30 13.39 0.42
CA PRO A 485 6.72 13.63 0.69
C PRO A 485 7.32 14.82 -0.06
N PHE A 486 6.73 15.22 -1.19
CA PHE A 486 7.29 16.18 -2.15
C PHE A 486 7.70 17.53 -1.54
N CYS A 487 6.95 18.05 -0.57
CA CYS A 487 7.28 19.30 0.13
C CYS A 487 8.57 19.25 0.99
N ARG A 488 9.12 18.05 1.24
CA ARG A 488 10.40 17.86 1.97
C ARG A 488 11.62 17.85 1.05
N GLN A 489 11.43 17.70 -0.27
CA GLN A 489 12.51 17.62 -1.25
C GLN A 489 12.23 18.53 -2.45
N PRO A 490 12.89 19.72 -2.54
CA PRO A 490 12.81 20.55 -3.73
C PRO A 490 13.45 19.85 -4.92
N LEU A 491 12.98 20.18 -6.12
CA LEU A 491 13.53 19.65 -7.36
C LEU A 491 14.82 20.38 -7.73
N TYR A 492 15.66 19.75 -8.56
CA TYR A 492 16.91 20.32 -9.06
C TYR A 492 17.34 19.60 -10.35
N ALA A 493 18.32 20.15 -11.07
CA ALA A 493 18.73 19.62 -12.37
C ALA A 493 19.62 18.37 -12.23
N GLY A 494 19.37 17.38 -13.08
CA GLY A 494 20.09 16.09 -13.07
C GLY A 494 19.59 15.07 -12.04
N ALA A 495 18.44 15.33 -11.39
CA ALA A 495 17.68 14.34 -10.63
C ALA A 495 16.94 13.35 -11.55
N MET A 496 16.64 12.16 -11.04
CA MET A 496 15.59 11.28 -11.55
C MET A 496 14.23 12.02 -11.57
N PRO A 497 13.29 11.63 -12.45
CA PRO A 497 11.97 12.25 -12.51
C PRO A 497 11.18 12.06 -11.21
N VAL A 498 10.64 13.15 -10.66
CA VAL A 498 9.67 13.08 -9.56
C VAL A 498 8.29 12.82 -10.17
N ILE A 499 7.67 11.69 -9.82
CA ILE A 499 6.37 11.28 -10.35
C ILE A 499 5.26 11.62 -9.35
N PHE A 500 4.17 12.19 -9.83
CA PHE A 500 2.93 12.35 -9.08
C PHE A 500 1.76 11.71 -9.84
N ASN A 501 1.07 10.76 -9.22
CA ASN A 501 -0.08 10.07 -9.83
C ASN A 501 -1.40 10.70 -9.39
N ALA A 502 -1.95 11.55 -10.26
CA ALA A 502 -3.27 12.18 -10.08
C ALA A 502 -4.39 11.29 -10.65
N THR A 503 -5.60 11.40 -10.08
CA THR A 503 -6.79 10.70 -10.57
C THR A 503 -7.63 11.62 -11.44
N ILE A 504 -7.94 11.21 -12.67
CA ILE A 504 -8.92 11.89 -13.52
C ILE A 504 -10.31 11.40 -13.11
N LEU A 505 -11.24 12.30 -12.84
CA LEU A 505 -12.65 12.00 -12.55
C LEU A 505 -13.51 12.48 -13.73
N ASN A 506 -14.29 11.60 -14.36
CA ASN A 506 -15.13 11.95 -15.51
C ASN A 506 -16.63 11.82 -15.20
N GLY A 507 -17.24 12.89 -14.67
CA GLY A 507 -18.68 12.92 -14.43
C GLY A 507 -19.54 13.06 -15.70
N MET A 508 -18.95 13.12 -16.90
CA MET A 508 -19.69 13.30 -18.16
C MET A 508 -20.38 12.03 -18.67
N GLY A 509 -19.82 10.84 -18.41
CA GLY A 509 -20.36 9.54 -18.83
C GLY A 509 -19.40 8.36 -18.57
N VAL A 510 -19.91 7.13 -18.69
CA VAL A 510 -19.23 5.84 -18.36
C VAL A 510 -18.02 5.48 -19.24
N VAL A 511 -17.69 6.33 -20.21
CA VAL A 511 -16.48 6.24 -21.04
C VAL A 511 -16.05 7.67 -21.35
N GLY A 512 -14.78 7.97 -21.10
CA GLY A 512 -14.14 9.19 -21.59
C GLY A 512 -12.91 8.88 -22.44
N TYR A 513 -12.49 9.85 -23.23
CA TYR A 513 -11.26 9.77 -24.03
C TYR A 513 -10.41 11.01 -23.75
N VAL A 514 -9.10 10.81 -23.66
CA VAL A 514 -8.13 11.92 -23.63
C VAL A 514 -7.82 12.29 -25.07
N ASP A 515 -8.41 13.39 -25.55
CA ASP A 515 -8.39 13.78 -26.97
C ASP A 515 -6.99 14.16 -27.49
N SER A 516 -6.09 14.53 -26.59
CA SER A 516 -4.74 15.00 -26.88
C SER A 516 -3.85 14.84 -25.65
N THR A 517 -2.56 14.63 -25.85
CA THR A 517 -1.54 14.68 -24.79
C THR A 517 -1.70 15.93 -23.92
N PRO A 518 -1.58 15.82 -22.58
CA PRO A 518 -1.65 16.99 -21.69
C PRO A 518 -0.57 18.02 -22.03
N THR A 519 -0.84 19.29 -21.75
CA THR A 519 0.11 20.39 -22.02
C THR A 519 0.42 21.20 -20.78
N TRP A 520 1.72 21.47 -20.59
CA TRP A 520 2.26 22.37 -19.56
C TRP A 520 2.20 23.82 -20.02
N HIS A 521 1.73 24.70 -19.14
CA HIS A 521 1.68 26.14 -19.34
C HIS A 521 2.34 26.82 -18.13
N PRO A 522 3.63 27.20 -18.20
CA PRO A 522 4.28 27.94 -17.13
C PRO A 522 3.67 29.34 -16.98
N SER A 523 3.79 29.93 -15.79
CA SER A 523 3.27 31.28 -15.49
C SER A 523 4.28 32.39 -15.81
N ASP A 524 5.55 32.03 -15.95
CA ASP A 524 6.73 32.89 -16.10
C ASP A 524 7.73 32.26 -17.09
N GLU A 525 8.86 32.94 -17.34
CA GLU A 525 9.90 32.42 -18.24
C GLU A 525 10.71 31.30 -17.55
N GLU A 526 10.91 31.43 -16.24
CA GLU A 526 11.56 30.47 -15.34
C GLU A 526 10.88 29.09 -15.35
N GLY A 527 9.56 29.02 -15.48
CA GLY A 527 8.80 27.77 -15.60
C GLY A 527 9.08 26.96 -16.88
N ASN A 528 9.86 27.50 -17.83
CA ASN A 528 10.41 26.73 -18.94
C ASN A 528 11.63 25.88 -18.54
N LEU A 529 12.23 26.10 -17.37
CA LEU A 529 13.30 25.25 -16.82
C LEU A 529 12.78 23.88 -16.36
N LEU A 530 11.47 23.77 -16.12
CA LEU A 530 10.78 22.52 -15.80
C LEU A 530 10.47 21.75 -17.09
N ASN A 531 11.01 20.54 -17.19
CA ASN A 531 10.58 19.52 -18.14
C ASN A 531 9.46 18.69 -17.49
N ILE A 532 8.33 18.53 -18.18
CA ILE A 532 7.23 17.65 -17.75
C ILE A 532 6.94 16.63 -18.83
N HIS A 533 6.88 15.36 -18.45
CA HIS A 533 6.33 14.28 -19.26
C HIS A 533 5.06 13.73 -18.61
N PHE A 534 4.17 13.17 -19.43
CA PHE A 534 2.86 12.67 -18.99
C PHE A 534 2.61 11.24 -19.46
N THR A 535 2.29 10.35 -18.53
CA THR A 535 1.74 9.02 -18.87
C THR A 535 0.33 8.94 -18.29
N TYR A 536 -0.66 8.62 -19.11
CA TYR A 536 -2.08 8.80 -18.77
C TYR A 536 -2.96 7.74 -19.42
N SER A 537 -4.16 7.53 -18.86
CA SER A 537 -5.17 6.67 -19.46
C SER A 537 -5.80 7.32 -20.69
N GLU A 538 -5.48 6.83 -21.90
CA GLU A 538 -6.11 7.27 -23.16
C GLU A 538 -7.64 7.11 -23.13
N ILE A 539 -8.10 5.99 -22.55
CA ILE A 539 -9.51 5.68 -22.31
C ILE A 539 -9.75 5.75 -20.81
N ILE A 540 -10.68 6.61 -20.40
CA ILE A 540 -11.23 6.68 -19.05
C ILE A 540 -12.39 5.70 -18.97
N TRP A 541 -12.32 4.73 -18.07
CA TRP A 541 -13.34 3.70 -17.87
C TRP A 541 -13.21 3.15 -16.44
N PRO A 542 -14.31 3.01 -15.66
CA PRO A 542 -15.68 3.39 -15.99
C PRO A 542 -15.95 4.87 -15.73
N TRP A 543 -15.41 5.43 -14.65
CA TRP A 543 -15.60 6.84 -14.29
C TRP A 543 -14.29 7.56 -13.99
N THR A 544 -13.22 6.81 -13.80
CA THR A 544 -11.91 7.32 -13.43
C THR A 544 -10.81 6.89 -14.39
N GLY A 545 -9.74 7.68 -14.38
CA GLY A 545 -8.51 7.46 -15.12
C GLY A 545 -7.31 7.95 -14.32
N TYR A 546 -6.11 7.84 -14.87
CA TYR A 546 -4.89 8.32 -14.23
C TYR A 546 -4.17 9.34 -15.11
N LEU A 547 -3.51 10.29 -14.44
CA LEU A 547 -2.57 11.24 -15.02
C LEU A 547 -1.32 11.23 -14.14
N ALA A 548 -0.29 10.52 -14.58
CA ALA A 548 1.04 10.63 -14.01
C ALA A 548 1.71 11.89 -14.55
N ILE A 549 2.06 12.81 -13.66
CA ILE A 549 2.86 13.99 -13.97
C ILE A 549 4.27 13.67 -13.52
N HIS A 550 5.23 13.70 -14.44
CA HIS A 550 6.62 13.40 -14.15
C HIS A 550 7.46 14.65 -14.38
N MET A 551 8.20 15.07 -13.37
CA MET A 551 8.84 16.39 -13.31
C MET A 551 10.36 16.27 -13.16
N GLN A 552 11.10 16.97 -14.01
CA GLN A 552 12.55 17.06 -13.97
C GLN A 552 12.99 18.48 -14.34
N ILE A 553 14.02 19.01 -13.68
CA ILE A 553 14.60 20.31 -14.06
C ILE A 553 15.67 20.09 -15.13
N LYS A 554 15.62 20.88 -16.20
CA LYS A 554 16.62 20.86 -17.29
C LYS A 554 18.00 21.24 -16.77
N GLU A 555 19.06 20.79 -17.44
CA GLU A 555 20.45 21.13 -17.08
C GLU A 555 20.72 22.65 -17.10
N GLU A 556 19.98 23.39 -17.93
CA GLU A 556 19.90 24.87 -17.93
C GLU A 556 19.57 25.46 -16.53
N GLY A 557 18.76 24.75 -15.74
CA GLY A 557 18.33 25.13 -14.39
C GLY A 557 19.28 24.71 -13.27
N ALA A 558 20.47 24.15 -13.55
CA ALA A 558 21.37 23.61 -12.52
C ALA A 558 21.87 24.63 -11.47
N GLN A 559 21.75 25.93 -11.75
CA GLN A 559 22.07 27.02 -10.81
C GLN A 559 20.84 27.84 -10.39
N PHE A 560 19.63 27.44 -10.82
CA PHE A 560 18.40 28.15 -10.49
C PHE A 560 17.98 27.87 -9.03
N SER A 561 17.49 28.91 -8.35
CA SER A 561 16.94 28.81 -7.00
C SER A 561 15.69 29.68 -6.91
N GLY A 562 14.54 29.08 -6.66
CA GLY A 562 13.27 29.79 -6.71
C GLY A 562 12.06 28.88 -6.66
N LYS A 563 10.94 29.38 -7.20
CA LYS A 563 9.70 28.63 -7.40
C LYS A 563 9.37 28.58 -8.87
N ILE A 564 8.72 27.51 -9.29
CA ILE A 564 8.09 27.39 -10.62
C ILE A 564 6.59 27.17 -10.38
N GLU A 565 5.76 27.96 -11.04
CA GLU A 565 4.30 27.92 -10.92
C GLU A 565 3.64 27.89 -12.31
N GLY A 566 2.57 27.12 -12.48
CA GLY A 566 1.90 26.96 -13.77
C GLY A 566 0.78 25.95 -13.78
N ASN A 567 0.27 25.65 -14.96
CA ASN A 567 -0.93 24.83 -15.16
C ASN A 567 -0.66 23.65 -16.11
N VAL A 568 -1.02 22.45 -15.69
CA VAL A 568 -1.19 21.30 -16.58
C VAL A 568 -2.63 21.28 -17.06
N THR A 569 -2.84 21.25 -18.38
CA THR A 569 -4.18 21.18 -18.98
C THR A 569 -4.40 19.87 -19.71
N LEU A 570 -5.62 19.34 -19.59
CA LEU A 570 -6.05 18.04 -20.13
C LEU A 570 -7.43 18.19 -20.78
N LYS A 571 -7.58 17.75 -22.03
CA LYS A 571 -8.86 17.75 -22.76
C LYS A 571 -9.48 16.36 -22.75
N VAL A 572 -10.60 16.22 -22.03
CA VAL A 572 -11.40 15.00 -21.98
C VAL A 572 -12.64 15.17 -22.85
N SER A 573 -12.92 14.21 -23.71
CA SER A 573 -14.24 14.04 -24.33
C SER A 573 -14.99 12.85 -23.74
N SER A 574 -16.30 12.78 -23.98
CA SER A 574 -17.15 11.63 -23.70
C SER A 574 -18.27 11.54 -24.74
N PRO A 575 -18.84 10.36 -24.99
CA PRO A 575 -19.99 10.21 -25.87
C PRO A 575 -21.17 11.14 -25.47
N PRO A 576 -22.05 11.52 -26.42
CA PRO A 576 -23.29 12.22 -26.10
C PRO A 576 -24.12 11.42 -25.08
N ALA A 577 -24.73 12.10 -24.12
CA ALA A 577 -25.74 11.47 -23.27
C ALA A 577 -27.04 11.23 -24.03
N GLN A 578 -27.96 10.48 -23.42
CA GLN A 578 -29.23 10.12 -24.03
C GLN A 578 -30.06 11.36 -24.43
N GLY A 579 -30.19 11.60 -25.74
CA GLY A 579 -30.89 12.76 -26.32
C GLY A 579 -29.97 13.87 -26.86
N GLU A 580 -28.68 13.83 -26.54
CA GLU A 580 -27.67 14.75 -27.10
C GLU A 580 -27.19 14.28 -28.49
N LYS A 581 -26.66 15.21 -29.31
CA LYS A 581 -26.21 14.93 -30.69
C LYS A 581 -24.70 15.08 -30.93
N GLY A 582 -23.96 15.56 -29.94
CA GLY A 582 -22.51 15.79 -30.03
C GLY A 582 -21.82 15.40 -28.72
N PRO A 583 -20.52 15.06 -28.77
CA PRO A 583 -19.78 14.62 -27.59
C PRO A 583 -19.72 15.72 -26.52
N ARG A 584 -19.74 15.30 -25.25
CA ARG A 584 -19.45 16.17 -24.12
C ARG A 584 -17.94 16.39 -24.07
N ILE A 585 -17.49 17.61 -23.83
CA ILE A 585 -16.06 17.97 -23.79
C ILE A 585 -15.82 18.83 -22.55
N SER A 586 -14.77 18.51 -21.81
CA SER A 586 -14.35 19.23 -20.61
C SER A 586 -12.83 19.40 -20.60
N ILE A 587 -12.37 20.62 -20.28
CA ILE A 587 -10.95 20.91 -20.10
C ILE A 587 -10.69 20.92 -18.60
N CYS A 588 -9.87 19.97 -18.14
CA CYS A 588 -9.37 19.94 -16.79
C CYS A 588 -8.11 20.80 -16.69
N VAL A 589 -7.92 21.42 -15.52
CA VAL A 589 -6.71 22.16 -15.18
C VAL A 589 -6.23 21.66 -13.82
N LEU A 590 -4.95 21.31 -13.74
CA LEU A 590 -4.25 21.09 -12.48
C LEU A 590 -3.22 22.21 -12.31
N GLN A 591 -3.25 22.87 -11.15
CA GLN A 591 -2.26 23.88 -10.78
C GLN A 591 -1.04 23.19 -10.17
N LEU A 592 0.16 23.51 -10.64
CA LEU A 592 1.42 22.97 -10.15
C LEU A 592 2.31 24.10 -9.65
N LYS A 593 2.88 23.91 -8.46
CA LYS A 593 3.71 24.89 -7.76
C LYS A 593 4.79 24.17 -6.98
N LEU A 594 6.05 24.38 -7.36
CA LEU A 594 7.18 23.64 -6.81
C LEU A 594 8.40 24.52 -6.50
N ASN A 595 9.16 24.11 -5.49
CA ASN A 595 10.44 24.73 -5.13
C ASN A 595 11.56 24.09 -5.97
N VAL A 596 12.48 24.91 -6.48
CA VAL A 596 13.70 24.47 -7.16
C VAL A 596 14.93 25.00 -6.43
N VAL A 597 15.95 24.17 -6.31
CA VAL A 597 17.26 24.53 -5.75
C VAL A 597 18.39 24.24 -6.76
N PRO A 598 19.56 24.89 -6.63
CA PRO A 598 20.74 24.54 -7.41
C PRO A 598 21.12 23.07 -7.17
N THR A 599 21.67 22.40 -8.18
CA THR A 599 22.03 20.98 -8.12
C THR A 599 22.94 20.70 -6.91
N PRO A 600 22.51 19.88 -5.92
CA PRO A 600 23.32 19.51 -4.77
C PRO A 600 24.62 18.80 -5.17
N PRO A 601 25.68 18.91 -4.35
CA PRO A 601 26.93 18.20 -4.60
C PRO A 601 26.67 16.68 -4.60
N ARG A 602 27.40 15.94 -5.46
CA ARG A 602 27.29 14.48 -5.65
C ARG A 602 27.19 13.72 -4.31
N SER A 603 28.01 14.10 -3.33
CA SER A 603 28.08 13.44 -2.02
C SER A 603 26.83 13.58 -1.12
N LYS A 604 25.89 14.47 -1.46
CA LYS A 604 24.59 14.59 -0.79
C LYS A 604 23.44 14.01 -1.62
N ARG A 605 23.74 13.22 -2.67
CA ARG A 605 22.76 12.58 -3.57
C ARG A 605 22.79 11.07 -3.43
N ILE A 606 21.68 10.50 -2.96
CA ILE A 606 21.46 9.07 -2.76
C ILE A 606 20.41 8.60 -3.76
N LEU A 607 20.70 7.50 -4.45
CA LEU A 607 19.74 6.77 -5.28
C LEU A 607 19.29 5.53 -4.51
N TRP A 608 17.98 5.36 -4.33
CA TRP A 608 17.34 4.19 -3.74
C TRP A 608 16.86 3.29 -4.88
N ASP A 609 17.21 2.00 -4.82
CA ASP A 609 16.66 1.02 -5.75
C ASP A 609 15.22 0.65 -5.36
N GLN A 610 14.29 0.79 -6.31
CA GLN A 610 12.89 0.41 -6.13
C GLN A 610 12.45 -0.66 -7.14
N PHE A 611 13.28 -0.94 -8.15
CA PHE A 611 12.94 -1.83 -9.25
C PHE A 611 13.03 -3.30 -8.85
N HIS A 612 13.94 -3.61 -7.93
CA HIS A 612 14.23 -4.96 -7.45
C HIS A 612 13.39 -5.39 -6.23
N ASN A 613 12.35 -4.64 -5.87
CA ASN A 613 11.46 -4.98 -4.76
C ASN A 613 10.22 -5.72 -5.29
N ILE A 614 9.98 -6.94 -4.81
CA ILE A 614 8.87 -7.79 -5.23
C ILE A 614 7.61 -7.39 -4.48
N LYS A 615 6.78 -6.62 -5.19
CA LYS A 615 5.36 -6.40 -4.88
C LYS A 615 4.70 -7.57 -4.12
N TYR A 616 4.01 -7.29 -3.02
CA TYR A 616 2.95 -8.13 -2.45
C TYR A 616 1.57 -7.76 -3.06
N PRO A 617 0.63 -8.69 -3.41
CA PRO A 617 0.62 -10.15 -3.13
C PRO A 617 0.94 -11.17 -4.26
N PRO A 618 1.58 -10.88 -5.42
CA PRO A 618 1.89 -11.94 -6.39
C PRO A 618 2.64 -13.14 -5.78
N GLY A 619 3.53 -12.92 -4.81
CA GLY A 619 4.19 -13.97 -4.03
C GLY A 619 4.01 -13.85 -2.51
N TYR A 620 4.36 -14.91 -1.77
CA TYR A 620 4.63 -14.86 -0.33
C TYR A 620 6.05 -14.31 -0.13
N ILE A 621 6.16 -13.03 0.23
CA ILE A 621 7.37 -12.47 0.84
C ILE A 621 7.18 -12.50 2.35
N PRO A 622 8.01 -13.20 3.12
CA PRO A 622 7.99 -13.18 4.58
C PRO A 622 8.71 -11.93 5.12
N ARG A 623 8.29 -11.42 6.28
CA ARG A 623 8.91 -10.24 6.91
C ARG A 623 10.37 -10.46 7.30
N ASP A 624 11.12 -9.37 7.34
CA ASP A 624 12.47 -9.24 7.90
C ASP A 624 12.56 -9.97 9.26
N SER A 625 11.79 -9.51 10.27
CA SER A 625 11.95 -9.98 11.64
C SER A 625 11.06 -11.16 12.00
N LEU A 626 11.67 -12.34 12.07
CA LEU A 626 11.03 -13.60 12.47
C LEU A 626 10.60 -13.66 13.96
N ASP A 627 10.93 -12.64 14.76
CA ASP A 627 10.33 -12.43 16.09
C ASP A 627 8.83 -12.06 15.97
N VAL A 628 8.38 -11.49 14.83
CA VAL A 628 7.01 -11.02 14.58
C VAL A 628 6.07 -12.18 14.18
N ARG A 629 5.93 -13.19 15.05
CA ARG A 629 5.12 -14.41 14.79
C ARG A 629 3.58 -14.21 14.69
N ASN A 630 3.13 -12.96 14.59
CA ASN A 630 1.73 -12.55 14.57
C ASN A 630 1.28 -12.05 13.19
N ASP A 631 2.23 -11.64 12.35
CA ASP A 631 2.02 -11.16 11.00
C ASP A 631 3.24 -11.60 10.20
N ILE A 632 3.04 -12.51 9.24
CA ILE A 632 4.09 -13.37 8.67
C ILE A 632 4.53 -12.94 7.27
N LEU A 633 3.89 -11.94 6.70
CA LEU A 633 4.04 -11.47 5.33
C LEU A 633 4.39 -9.98 5.37
N ASP A 634 5.24 -9.48 4.47
CA ASP A 634 5.31 -8.03 4.28
C ASP A 634 4.29 -7.53 3.25
N TRP A 635 3.58 -6.48 3.66
CA TRP A 635 2.45 -5.86 2.98
C TRP A 635 2.68 -4.35 2.76
N HIS A 636 3.75 -3.76 3.32
CA HIS A 636 3.94 -2.31 3.33
C HIS A 636 4.49 -1.76 2.00
N GLY A 637 5.01 -2.61 1.12
CA GLY A 637 5.33 -2.25 -0.27
C GLY A 637 6.62 -1.45 -0.42
N ASP A 638 7.47 -1.49 0.60
CA ASP A 638 8.93 -1.52 0.45
C ASP A 638 9.47 -0.32 -0.32
N HIS A 639 9.04 0.85 0.16
CA HIS A 639 9.28 2.14 -0.47
C HIS A 639 9.67 3.20 0.57
N LEU A 640 10.51 4.14 0.14
CA LEU A 640 10.88 5.40 0.85
C LEU A 640 9.71 6.19 1.47
N HIS A 641 8.46 5.90 1.09
CA HIS A 641 7.26 6.65 1.45
C HIS A 641 6.17 5.77 2.09
N THR A 642 6.46 4.49 2.35
CA THR A 642 5.61 3.57 3.13
C THR A 642 6.33 3.14 4.40
N ASN A 643 6.87 1.92 4.47
CA ASN A 643 7.65 1.44 5.61
C ASN A 643 8.92 2.27 5.85
N PHE A 644 9.67 2.66 4.81
CA PHE A 644 10.92 3.42 4.97
C PHE A 644 10.72 4.95 5.13
N HIS A 645 9.50 5.42 5.40
CA HIS A 645 9.20 6.86 5.48
C HIS A 645 9.94 7.59 6.63
N ILE A 646 10.26 6.92 7.74
CA ILE A 646 11.08 7.52 8.81
C ILE A 646 12.52 7.69 8.35
N MET A 647 13.09 6.67 7.69
CA MET A 647 14.43 6.75 7.08
C MET A 647 14.52 7.92 6.10
N PHE A 648 13.58 8.02 5.15
CA PHE A 648 13.52 9.14 4.20
C PHE A 648 13.50 10.50 4.91
N ASN A 649 12.63 10.68 5.91
CA ASN A 649 12.55 11.94 6.64
C ASN A 649 13.87 12.27 7.38
N MET A 650 14.54 11.29 7.98
CA MET A 650 15.81 11.51 8.67
C MET A 650 16.99 11.75 7.73
N LEU A 651 17.02 11.13 6.54
CA LEU A 651 17.99 11.44 5.49
C LEU A 651 17.79 12.87 4.96
N ARG A 652 16.53 13.31 4.79
CA ARG A 652 16.20 14.71 4.44
C ARG A 652 16.63 15.70 5.52
N ASP A 653 16.45 15.39 6.80
CA ASP A 653 16.90 16.26 7.91
C ASP A 653 18.43 16.27 8.09
N ALA A 654 19.13 15.21 7.67
CA ALA A 654 20.58 15.18 7.54
C ALA A 654 21.10 15.88 6.25
N GLY A 655 20.20 16.36 5.38
CA GLY A 655 20.53 17.13 4.18
C GLY A 655 20.81 16.30 2.92
N TYR A 656 20.63 14.98 2.96
CA TYR A 656 20.74 14.14 1.75
C TYR A 656 19.47 14.24 0.91
N TYR A 657 19.65 14.28 -0.41
CA TYR A 657 18.58 14.15 -1.40
C TYR A 657 18.47 12.68 -1.78
N VAL A 658 17.27 12.13 -1.69
CA VAL A 658 17.01 10.69 -1.86
C VAL A 658 16.01 10.51 -3.00
N GLU A 659 16.38 9.75 -4.01
CA GLU A 659 15.64 9.60 -5.26
C GLU A 659 15.30 8.12 -5.50
N SER A 660 14.09 7.81 -5.98
CA SER A 660 13.63 6.43 -6.21
C SER A 660 13.89 6.01 -7.66
N LEU A 661 14.58 4.88 -7.85
CA LEU A 661 14.90 4.28 -9.14
C LEU A 661 13.91 3.15 -9.46
N GLY A 662 12.82 3.47 -10.16
CA GLY A 662 11.85 2.50 -10.68
C GLY A 662 12.25 1.86 -12.01
N SER A 663 13.54 1.58 -12.22
CA SER A 663 14.09 1.00 -13.46
C SER A 663 15.45 0.29 -13.24
N PRO A 664 15.88 -0.59 -14.15
CA PRO A 664 17.18 -1.28 -14.06
C PRO A 664 18.39 -0.35 -13.78
N LEU A 665 19.43 -0.89 -13.15
CA LEU A 665 20.69 -0.19 -12.86
C LEU A 665 21.41 0.31 -14.14
N THR A 666 21.09 -0.26 -15.30
CA THR A 666 21.54 0.20 -16.63
C THR A 666 20.88 1.50 -17.11
N CYS A 667 19.93 2.06 -16.37
CA CYS A 667 19.17 3.24 -16.76
C CYS A 667 19.71 4.58 -16.19
N PHE A 668 20.60 4.56 -15.20
CA PHE A 668 21.08 5.78 -14.51
C PHE A 668 22.59 6.05 -14.66
N ASP A 669 22.96 7.33 -14.64
CA ASP A 669 24.34 7.83 -14.73
C ASP A 669 24.96 7.94 -13.34
N ALA A 670 25.87 7.03 -12.99
CA ALA A 670 26.44 6.94 -11.64
C ALA A 670 27.33 8.12 -11.23
N ARG A 671 27.80 8.94 -12.18
CA ARG A 671 28.59 10.15 -11.90
C ARG A 671 27.77 11.24 -11.20
N LEU A 672 26.44 11.13 -11.27
CA LEU A 672 25.49 12.06 -10.67
C LEU A 672 25.23 11.81 -9.17
N TYR A 673 25.41 10.57 -8.71
CA TYR A 673 25.04 10.12 -7.36
C TYR A 673 26.27 9.77 -6.54
N GLY A 674 26.26 10.08 -5.25
CA GLY A 674 27.34 9.71 -4.34
C GLY A 674 27.21 8.26 -3.88
N THR A 675 25.99 7.80 -3.59
CA THR A 675 25.72 6.43 -3.15
C THR A 675 24.47 5.84 -3.80
N LEU A 676 24.56 4.60 -4.27
CA LEU A 676 23.43 3.71 -4.51
C LEU A 676 23.13 2.95 -3.20
N LEU A 677 21.88 3.02 -2.75
CA LEU A 677 21.37 2.43 -1.52
C LEU A 677 20.44 1.28 -1.89
N LEU A 678 20.88 0.06 -1.56
CA LEU A 678 20.15 -1.20 -1.72
C LEU A 678 19.67 -1.63 -0.34
N VAL A 679 18.35 -1.79 -0.14
CA VAL A 679 17.75 -2.18 1.14
C VAL A 679 16.59 -3.12 0.83
N ASP A 680 16.60 -4.30 1.43
CA ASP A 680 15.52 -5.30 1.34
C ASP A 680 15.08 -5.61 -0.11
N LEU A 681 16.02 -6.07 -0.93
CA LEU A 681 15.79 -6.36 -2.35
C LEU A 681 15.48 -7.84 -2.57
N GLU A 682 14.36 -8.14 -3.21
CA GLU A 682 13.82 -9.49 -3.34
C GLU A 682 13.91 -10.08 -4.76
N ASP A 683 14.11 -9.27 -5.81
CA ASP A 683 14.19 -9.75 -7.20
C ASP A 683 15.61 -10.24 -7.60
N GLU A 684 15.73 -10.72 -8.83
CA GLU A 684 16.98 -11.09 -9.52
C GLU A 684 17.67 -9.85 -10.13
N TYR A 685 18.75 -10.03 -10.89
CA TYR A 685 19.41 -8.95 -11.66
C TYR A 685 19.70 -9.41 -13.09
N PHE A 686 19.68 -8.49 -14.07
CA PHE A 686 20.22 -8.76 -15.40
C PHE A 686 21.75 -8.80 -15.36
N ALA A 687 22.38 -9.62 -16.21
CA ALA A 687 23.85 -9.75 -16.25
C ALA A 687 24.54 -8.41 -16.61
N GLU A 688 23.90 -7.63 -17.47
CA GLU A 688 24.32 -6.27 -17.84
C GLU A 688 24.31 -5.27 -16.67
N GLU A 689 23.48 -5.48 -15.65
CA GLU A 689 23.46 -4.65 -14.43
C GLU A 689 24.64 -4.97 -13.50
N ILE A 690 24.97 -6.25 -13.36
CA ILE A 690 26.12 -6.72 -12.57
C ILE A 690 27.43 -6.20 -13.18
N GLU A 691 27.56 -6.24 -14.50
CA GLU A 691 28.71 -5.66 -15.23
C GLU A 691 28.79 -4.14 -15.05
N LYS A 692 27.67 -3.42 -15.22
CA LYS A 692 27.66 -1.96 -15.07
C LYS A 692 27.90 -1.50 -13.63
N LEU A 693 27.25 -2.09 -12.63
CA LEU A 693 27.43 -1.69 -11.22
C LEU A 693 28.88 -1.86 -10.78
N ARG A 694 29.53 -2.95 -11.23
CA ARG A 694 30.96 -3.18 -11.02
C ARG A 694 31.80 -2.04 -11.59
N ASP A 695 31.57 -1.65 -12.84
CA ASP A 695 32.33 -0.58 -13.48
C ASP A 695 31.99 0.81 -12.92
N ASP A 696 30.76 1.06 -12.49
CA ASP A 696 30.35 2.31 -11.84
C ASP A 696 31.04 2.50 -10.47
N VAL A 697 31.10 1.45 -9.65
CA VAL A 697 31.82 1.47 -8.36
C VAL A 697 33.33 1.61 -8.60
N VAL A 698 33.92 0.74 -9.43
CA VAL A 698 35.39 0.69 -9.61
C VAL A 698 35.93 1.92 -10.34
N ASN A 699 35.26 2.37 -11.42
CA ASN A 699 35.79 3.36 -12.37
C ASN A 699 35.10 4.73 -12.34
N THR A 700 33.91 4.87 -11.72
CA THR A 700 33.25 6.19 -11.54
C THR A 700 33.18 6.65 -10.08
N GLY A 701 33.67 5.82 -9.15
CA GLY A 701 33.72 6.13 -7.74
C GLY A 701 32.37 6.11 -7.02
N LEU A 702 31.38 5.40 -7.57
CA LEU A 702 30.07 5.23 -6.94
C LEU A 702 30.22 4.56 -5.55
N GLY A 703 29.56 5.12 -4.55
CA GLY A 703 29.36 4.47 -3.26
C GLY A 703 28.24 3.43 -3.34
N LEU A 704 28.40 2.30 -2.64
CA LEU A 704 27.39 1.26 -2.55
C LEU A 704 27.12 0.97 -1.07
N ALA A 705 25.87 1.16 -0.64
CA ALA A 705 25.40 0.84 0.70
C ALA A 705 24.33 -0.25 0.60
N VAL A 706 24.57 -1.40 1.23
CA VAL A 706 23.69 -2.58 1.15
C VAL A 706 23.19 -2.96 2.54
N PHE A 707 21.88 -3.07 2.69
CA PHE A 707 21.19 -3.65 3.84
C PHE A 707 20.43 -4.89 3.34
N SER A 708 20.86 -6.06 3.78
CA SER A 708 20.25 -7.35 3.45
C SER A 708 19.46 -7.90 4.65
N GLU A 709 18.89 -9.10 4.50
CA GLU A 709 18.11 -9.80 5.53
C GLU A 709 18.38 -11.31 5.49
N TRP A 710 17.78 -12.09 6.39
CA TRP A 710 17.91 -13.55 6.34
C TRP A 710 17.47 -14.17 5.01
N TYR A 711 18.19 -15.24 4.66
CA TYR A 711 17.76 -16.20 3.65
C TYR A 711 18.10 -17.62 4.13
N ASN A 712 17.08 -18.41 4.46
CA ASN A 712 17.30 -19.79 4.91
C ASN A 712 16.20 -20.72 4.38
N VAL A 713 16.55 -21.62 3.45
CA VAL A 713 15.59 -22.46 2.71
C VAL A 713 14.80 -23.36 3.66
N ASP A 714 15.49 -23.92 4.66
CA ASP A 714 14.89 -24.78 5.67
C ASP A 714 13.82 -24.04 6.49
N THR A 715 14.10 -22.79 6.87
CA THR A 715 13.15 -21.93 7.59
C THR A 715 11.98 -21.49 6.70
N MET A 716 12.23 -21.11 5.44
CA MET A 716 11.15 -20.83 4.47
C MET A 716 10.21 -22.05 4.31
N VAL A 717 10.76 -23.26 4.17
CA VAL A 717 9.97 -24.51 4.06
C VAL A 717 9.20 -24.80 5.36
N LYS A 718 9.76 -24.48 6.53
CA LYS A 718 9.06 -24.55 7.84
C LYS A 718 7.98 -23.48 8.00
N MET A 719 8.05 -22.34 7.30
CA MET A 719 7.11 -21.21 7.34
C MET A 719 5.93 -21.31 6.36
N ARG A 720 5.87 -22.36 5.54
CA ARG A 720 4.70 -22.61 4.67
C ARG A 720 3.42 -22.78 5.49
N PHE A 721 2.33 -22.17 5.05
CA PHE A 721 1.02 -22.31 5.68
C PHE A 721 -0.04 -22.70 4.65
N PHE A 722 -1.09 -23.38 5.10
CA PHE A 722 -2.27 -23.59 4.29
C PHE A 722 -3.18 -22.38 4.50
N ASP A 723 -3.47 -21.64 3.42
CA ASP A 723 -4.47 -20.59 3.48
C ASP A 723 -5.87 -21.19 3.28
N ASP A 724 -6.77 -20.90 4.22
CA ASP A 724 -8.18 -21.26 4.09
C ASP A 724 -8.84 -20.55 2.89
N ASN A 725 -8.38 -19.34 2.54
CA ASN A 725 -9.02 -18.50 1.54
C ASN A 725 -8.71 -18.97 0.11
N THR A 726 -7.44 -19.16 -0.25
CA THR A 726 -7.04 -19.76 -1.53
C THR A 726 -7.09 -21.30 -1.55
N ARG A 727 -7.38 -21.94 -0.41
CA ARG A 727 -7.29 -23.40 -0.22
C ARG A 727 -5.99 -24.03 -0.74
N SER A 728 -4.89 -23.28 -0.68
CA SER A 728 -3.58 -23.68 -1.19
C SER A 728 -2.49 -23.54 -0.14
N TRP A 729 -1.39 -24.26 -0.34
CA TRP A 729 -0.18 -24.10 0.47
C TRP A 729 0.60 -22.88 -0.01
N TRP A 730 0.52 -21.78 0.74
CA TRP A 730 1.40 -20.64 0.57
C TRP A 730 2.79 -21.00 1.11
N THR A 731 3.82 -20.70 0.33
CA THR A 731 5.21 -21.02 0.61
C THR A 731 6.07 -19.81 0.26
N PRO A 732 7.00 -19.36 1.13
CA PRO A 732 7.85 -18.19 0.86
C PRO A 732 8.60 -18.30 -0.46
N VAL A 733 8.56 -17.24 -1.26
CA VAL A 733 9.23 -17.14 -2.56
C VAL A 733 10.74 -16.93 -2.39
N THR A 734 11.10 -16.10 -1.41
CA THR A 734 12.47 -15.84 -0.95
C THR A 734 12.48 -15.75 0.60
N GLY A 735 13.63 -15.38 1.20
CA GLY A 735 13.75 -14.96 2.61
C GLY A 735 13.11 -13.59 2.83
N GLY A 736 13.71 -12.72 3.65
CA GLY A 736 13.42 -11.28 3.53
C GLY A 736 13.98 -10.80 2.18
N ALA A 737 15.27 -10.53 2.14
CA ALA A 737 15.99 -10.29 0.89
C ALA A 737 16.26 -11.56 0.06
N ASN A 738 16.43 -11.43 -1.26
CA ASN A 738 16.95 -12.48 -2.15
C ASN A 738 18.49 -12.51 -2.11
N VAL A 739 19.02 -13.00 -0.99
CA VAL A 739 20.47 -13.12 -0.74
C VAL A 739 21.22 -13.84 -1.88
N PRO A 740 20.73 -14.92 -2.52
CA PRO A 740 21.40 -15.50 -3.69
C PRO A 740 21.57 -14.53 -4.87
N ALA A 741 20.57 -13.72 -5.20
CA ALA A 741 20.69 -12.71 -6.26
C ALA A 741 21.62 -11.55 -5.84
N LEU A 742 21.52 -11.10 -4.59
CA LEU A 742 22.41 -10.09 -4.03
C LEU A 742 23.87 -10.57 -3.97
N ASN A 743 24.11 -11.86 -3.72
CA ASN A 743 25.43 -12.48 -3.78
C ASN A 743 25.98 -12.52 -5.21
N ASP A 744 25.16 -12.78 -6.23
CA ASP A 744 25.60 -12.70 -7.63
C ASP A 744 25.94 -11.25 -8.04
N LEU A 745 25.18 -10.26 -7.55
CA LEU A 745 25.47 -8.82 -7.74
C LEU A 745 26.78 -8.40 -7.06
N LEU A 746 27.08 -8.94 -5.87
CA LEU A 746 28.25 -8.59 -5.06
C LEU A 746 29.50 -9.45 -5.33
N ALA A 747 29.36 -10.58 -6.02
CA ALA A 747 30.46 -11.48 -6.39
C ALA A 747 31.64 -10.79 -7.10
N PRO A 748 31.46 -9.80 -8.00
CA PRO A 748 32.58 -9.08 -8.63
C PRO A 748 33.48 -8.30 -7.65
N PHE A 749 33.01 -8.05 -6.43
CA PHE A 749 33.72 -7.35 -5.36
C PHE A 749 34.33 -8.29 -4.31
N GLY A 750 34.07 -9.61 -4.42
CA GLY A 750 34.51 -10.60 -3.43
C GLY A 750 33.72 -10.56 -2.12
N ILE A 751 32.46 -10.11 -2.15
CA ILE A 751 31.56 -10.00 -1.00
C ILE A 751 30.39 -10.98 -1.16
N ALA A 752 29.97 -11.64 -0.08
CA ALA A 752 28.77 -12.48 -0.04
C ALA A 752 28.24 -12.64 1.39
N PHE A 753 26.92 -12.78 1.53
CA PHE A 753 26.22 -13.15 2.75
C PHE A 753 25.89 -14.66 2.80
N GLY A 754 25.71 -15.18 4.01
CA GLY A 754 25.41 -16.58 4.32
C GLY A 754 23.91 -16.88 4.47
N ASP A 755 23.60 -17.99 5.14
CA ASP A 755 22.23 -18.51 5.36
C ASP A 755 21.85 -18.63 6.86
N LYS A 756 22.63 -18.00 7.75
CA LYS A 756 22.36 -17.95 9.20
C LYS A 756 21.25 -16.95 9.50
N ILE A 757 20.43 -17.25 10.50
CA ILE A 757 19.42 -16.33 11.03
C ILE A 757 19.91 -15.87 12.40
N LEU A 758 20.55 -14.70 12.44
CA LEU A 758 21.17 -14.17 13.64
C LEU A 758 20.23 -13.27 14.43
N ASN A 759 20.19 -13.48 15.75
CA ASN A 759 19.39 -12.67 16.66
C ASN A 759 20.20 -12.24 17.90
N GLY A 760 20.06 -10.97 18.31
CA GLY A 760 20.55 -10.47 19.59
C GLY A 760 20.86 -8.98 19.64
N ASP A 761 21.07 -8.50 20.85
CA ASP A 761 21.37 -7.09 21.12
C ASP A 761 22.91 -6.87 21.16
N PHE A 762 23.38 -5.79 20.53
CA PHE A 762 24.79 -5.41 20.41
C PHE A 762 24.99 -3.89 20.62
N SER A 763 26.25 -3.44 20.67
CA SER A 763 26.59 -2.03 20.88
C SER A 763 27.57 -1.56 19.81
N LEU A 764 27.25 -0.45 19.16
CA LEU A 764 28.06 0.14 18.08
C LEU A 764 27.76 1.65 17.99
N LEU A 765 28.78 2.48 17.75
CA LEU A 765 28.71 3.94 17.69
C LEU A 765 28.15 4.58 18.97
N GLY A 766 28.33 3.91 20.12
CA GLY A 766 27.75 4.29 21.41
C GLY A 766 26.25 4.00 21.59
N GLU A 767 25.57 3.43 20.58
CA GLU A 767 24.14 3.13 20.61
C GLU A 767 23.89 1.62 20.85
N GLN A 768 22.79 1.31 21.55
CA GLN A 768 22.31 -0.07 21.73
C GLN A 768 21.43 -0.45 20.55
N ASN A 769 21.86 -1.44 19.77
CA ASN A 769 21.19 -1.91 18.55
C ASN A 769 20.75 -3.36 18.73
N ARG A 770 19.66 -3.75 18.07
CA ARG A 770 19.21 -5.14 18.00
C ARG A 770 19.34 -5.65 16.57
N TYR A 771 20.04 -6.77 16.40
CA TYR A 771 20.04 -7.57 15.19
C TYR A 771 18.86 -8.54 15.28
N ALA A 772 17.95 -8.49 14.30
CA ALA A 772 16.55 -8.85 14.49
C ALA A 772 16.07 -9.98 13.56
N SER A 773 16.95 -10.94 13.25
CA SER A 773 16.86 -11.99 12.21
C SER A 773 17.65 -11.70 10.93
N GLY A 774 18.63 -10.81 10.95
CA GLY A 774 19.55 -10.61 9.83
C GLY A 774 20.50 -11.80 9.53
N THR A 775 21.18 -11.73 8.39
CA THR A 775 22.17 -12.73 7.90
C THR A 775 23.61 -12.40 8.33
N ASP A 776 24.57 -13.30 8.05
CA ASP A 776 26.00 -13.12 8.31
C ASP A 776 26.83 -12.91 7.02
N ILE A 777 27.99 -12.25 7.11
CA ILE A 777 28.88 -11.99 5.98
C ILE A 777 29.89 -13.15 5.87
N VAL A 778 29.76 -14.01 4.85
CA VAL A 778 30.62 -15.20 4.67
C VAL A 778 31.78 -14.99 3.69
N ARG A 779 31.76 -13.90 2.92
CA ARG A 779 32.90 -13.45 2.11
C ARG A 779 33.13 -11.96 2.23
N PHE A 780 34.38 -11.55 2.39
CA PHE A 780 34.77 -10.14 2.38
C PHE A 780 36.22 -9.95 1.90
N PRO A 781 36.52 -8.94 1.06
CA PRO A 781 37.85 -8.75 0.50
C PRO A 781 38.89 -8.34 1.54
N ARG A 782 40.13 -8.80 1.31
CA ARG A 782 41.30 -8.48 2.13
C ARG A 782 41.52 -6.97 2.25
N GLY A 783 41.81 -6.50 3.47
CA GLY A 783 42.09 -5.10 3.77
C GLY A 783 40.85 -4.25 4.07
N GLY A 784 39.65 -4.80 3.89
CA GLY A 784 38.40 -4.23 4.40
C GLY A 784 38.27 -4.39 5.93
N TYR A 785 37.30 -3.70 6.51
CA TYR A 785 36.99 -3.70 7.93
C TYR A 785 35.69 -4.48 8.15
N VAL A 786 35.70 -5.48 9.03
CA VAL A 786 34.56 -6.34 9.34
C VAL A 786 34.31 -6.34 10.84
N HIS A 787 33.08 -6.06 11.24
CA HIS A 787 32.65 -6.07 12.63
C HIS A 787 31.84 -7.35 12.91
N SER A 788 32.23 -8.05 13.98
CA SER A 788 31.58 -9.27 14.44
C SER A 788 31.10 -9.13 15.88
N PHE A 789 29.95 -9.70 16.21
CA PHE A 789 29.36 -9.65 17.54
C PHE A 789 28.75 -11.01 17.95
N PRO A 790 28.65 -11.31 19.26
CA PRO A 790 28.21 -12.62 19.76
C PRO A 790 26.69 -12.80 19.66
N PHE A 791 26.20 -13.37 18.56
CA PHE A 791 24.78 -13.57 18.27
C PHE A 791 24.28 -14.99 18.55
N LEU A 792 22.95 -15.15 18.61
CA LEU A 792 22.28 -16.43 18.59
C LEU A 792 21.96 -16.81 17.14
N ASP A 793 22.51 -17.92 16.64
CA ASP A 793 22.02 -18.55 15.42
C ASP A 793 20.71 -19.31 15.71
N SER A 794 19.75 -19.19 14.80
CA SER A 794 18.41 -19.78 14.90
C SER A 794 17.98 -20.61 13.67
N SER A 795 18.85 -20.75 12.64
CA SER A 795 18.53 -21.45 11.38
C SER A 795 18.07 -22.91 11.57
N GLU A 796 18.75 -23.68 12.44
CA GLU A 796 18.34 -25.07 12.73
C GLU A 796 16.95 -25.12 13.42
N SER A 797 16.72 -24.21 14.37
CA SER A 797 15.57 -24.23 15.28
C SER A 797 14.23 -24.06 14.56
N GLY A 798 14.20 -23.21 13.52
CA GLY A 798 13.01 -22.84 12.77
C GLY A 798 12.00 -22.00 13.57
N ALA A 799 11.15 -21.25 12.85
CA ALA A 799 10.22 -20.26 13.41
C ALA A 799 9.18 -20.82 14.43
N THR A 800 9.03 -22.14 14.55
CA THR A 800 7.96 -22.79 15.31
C THR A 800 8.33 -23.27 16.71
N GLN A 801 9.60 -23.28 17.12
CA GLN A 801 9.97 -23.76 18.47
C GLN A 801 9.73 -22.73 19.59
N ASN A 802 9.60 -23.24 20.82
CA ASN A 802 9.21 -22.48 22.02
C ASN A 802 10.42 -21.79 22.68
N VAL A 803 10.20 -20.60 23.27
CA VAL A 803 11.16 -19.91 24.16
C VAL A 803 11.17 -20.55 25.57
N LEU A 804 11.37 -21.86 25.60
CA LEU A 804 11.48 -22.73 26.77
C LEU A 804 12.54 -23.81 26.44
N GLN A 805 13.75 -23.62 26.98
CA GLN A 805 14.93 -24.52 26.90
C GLN A 805 15.79 -24.46 25.61
N THR A 806 16.43 -23.31 25.36
CA THR A 806 17.72 -23.23 24.65
C THR A 806 18.87 -22.87 25.61
N SER A 807 18.95 -23.56 26.75
CA SER A 807 20.00 -23.38 27.78
C SER A 807 21.38 -23.93 27.37
N GLY A 808 21.69 -23.93 26.08
CA GLY A 808 22.86 -24.61 25.50
C GLY A 808 23.23 -24.19 24.07
N SER A 809 22.52 -23.22 23.47
CA SER A 809 22.96 -22.58 22.23
C SER A 809 24.12 -21.61 22.55
N THR A 810 25.33 -21.96 22.13
CA THR A 810 26.50 -21.08 22.25
C THR A 810 26.35 -19.86 21.36
N LYS A 811 26.45 -18.66 21.93
CA LYS A 811 26.66 -17.46 21.12
C LYS A 811 28.00 -17.55 20.39
N ALA A 812 28.02 -17.20 19.11
CA ALA A 812 29.23 -17.14 18.30
C ALA A 812 29.43 -15.73 17.75
N ASP A 813 30.68 -15.28 17.62
CA ASP A 813 30.99 -13.98 17.03
C ASP A 813 30.80 -14.06 15.51
N SER A 814 29.69 -13.50 15.03
CA SER A 814 29.32 -13.53 13.61
C SER A 814 29.53 -12.16 12.96
N PRO A 815 30.16 -12.09 11.77
CA PRO A 815 30.39 -10.85 11.03
C PRO A 815 29.07 -10.32 10.43
N ILE A 816 28.73 -9.06 10.71
CA ILE A 816 27.44 -8.45 10.29
C ILE A 816 27.57 -7.10 9.58
N LEU A 817 28.72 -6.44 9.66
CA LEU A 817 29.00 -5.17 9.00
C LEU A 817 30.37 -5.21 8.34
N GLY A 818 30.44 -4.95 7.05
CA GLY A 818 31.69 -4.88 6.27
C GLY A 818 31.84 -3.54 5.55
N LEU A 819 33.00 -2.89 5.64
CA LEU A 819 33.34 -1.65 4.94
C LEU A 819 34.65 -1.79 4.15
N THR A 820 34.66 -1.42 2.87
CA THR A 820 35.86 -1.52 2.02
C THR A 820 35.91 -0.45 0.92
N VAL A 821 37.10 -0.21 0.38
CA VAL A 821 37.36 0.69 -0.77
C VAL A 821 37.64 -0.17 -1.99
N MET A 822 37.02 0.13 -3.13
CA MET A 822 37.00 -0.72 -4.31
C MET A 822 37.15 0.11 -5.58
N GLY A 823 38.39 0.17 -6.12
CA GLY A 823 38.74 1.14 -7.17
C GLY A 823 38.67 2.56 -6.64
N GLU A 824 37.98 3.45 -7.35
CA GLU A 824 37.65 4.80 -6.86
C GLU A 824 36.45 4.81 -5.89
N GLY A 825 35.67 3.72 -5.85
CA GLY A 825 34.42 3.59 -5.11
C GLY A 825 34.58 3.02 -3.70
N ARG A 826 33.46 2.93 -2.99
CA ARG A 826 33.39 2.55 -1.56
C ARG A 826 32.16 1.67 -1.35
N ILE A 827 32.34 0.52 -0.69
CA ILE A 827 31.26 -0.44 -0.44
C ILE A 827 31.10 -0.62 1.07
N ALA A 828 29.86 -0.52 1.56
CA ALA A 828 29.45 -0.90 2.89
C ALA A 828 28.29 -1.91 2.79
N VAL A 829 28.38 -3.01 3.53
CA VAL A 829 27.35 -4.06 3.56
C VAL A 829 26.98 -4.40 5.00
N TYR A 830 25.70 -4.55 5.26
CA TYR A 830 25.09 -4.86 6.55
C TYR A 830 23.94 -5.86 6.33
N GLY A 831 23.72 -6.80 7.26
CA GLY A 831 22.83 -7.94 7.03
C GLY A 831 21.45 -7.90 7.70
N ASP A 832 20.98 -6.73 8.16
CA ASP A 832 19.65 -6.49 8.74
C ASP A 832 19.05 -5.19 8.15
N SER A 833 17.83 -5.22 7.61
CA SER A 833 17.09 -4.03 7.14
C SER A 833 15.93 -3.64 8.07
N ASN A 834 15.49 -4.55 8.94
CA ASN A 834 14.47 -4.31 9.95
C ASN A 834 14.78 -3.09 10.86
N CYS A 835 16.05 -2.72 11.03
CA CYS A 835 16.45 -1.52 11.75
C CYS A 835 16.21 -0.18 10.99
N LEU A 836 15.73 -0.24 9.75
CA LEU A 836 15.31 0.89 8.89
C LEU A 836 13.80 0.88 8.58
N ASP A 837 13.16 -0.29 8.54
CA ASP A 837 11.70 -0.42 8.49
C ASP A 837 11.05 0.27 9.69
N SER A 838 10.01 1.09 9.48
CA SER A 838 9.25 1.71 10.58
C SER A 838 8.03 0.92 11.06
N SER A 839 7.73 -0.23 10.45
CA SER A 839 6.56 -1.06 10.71
C SER A 839 6.71 -1.87 11.99
N HIS A 840 7.84 -2.56 12.16
CA HIS A 840 8.15 -3.40 13.33
C HIS A 840 9.47 -3.08 14.02
N MET A 841 10.12 -1.96 13.65
CA MET A 841 11.34 -1.41 14.25
C MET A 841 11.41 -1.57 15.78
N VAL A 842 12.35 -2.39 16.26
CA VAL A 842 12.62 -2.54 17.70
C VAL A 842 13.65 -1.51 18.19
N THR A 843 14.69 -1.29 17.38
CA THR A 843 15.71 -0.25 17.52
C THR A 843 16.01 0.29 16.13
N ASN A 844 16.12 1.61 15.98
CA ASN A 844 16.52 2.20 14.71
C ASN A 844 18.06 2.22 14.59
N CYS A 845 18.59 2.02 13.39
CA CYS A 845 20.03 2.09 13.10
C CYS A 845 20.42 3.34 12.29
N PHE A 846 19.64 4.43 12.38
CA PHE A 846 19.85 5.60 11.51
C PHE A 846 21.19 6.32 11.73
N THR A 847 21.80 6.21 12.92
CA THR A 847 23.18 6.68 13.15
C THR A 847 24.20 5.82 12.38
N LEU A 848 24.01 4.50 12.31
CA LEU A 848 24.85 3.59 11.51
C LEU A 848 24.66 3.87 10.01
N LEU A 849 23.42 3.99 9.52
CA LEU A 849 23.13 4.37 8.12
C LEU A 849 23.82 5.70 7.75
N ARG A 850 23.72 6.74 8.60
CA ARG A 850 24.43 8.00 8.36
C ARG A 850 25.94 7.80 8.29
N LYS A 851 26.54 6.99 9.16
CA LYS A 851 27.99 6.73 9.15
C LYS A 851 28.45 5.89 7.96
N ILE A 852 27.62 4.97 7.49
CA ILE A 852 27.79 4.28 6.21
C ILE A 852 27.78 5.29 5.06
N LEU A 853 26.82 6.22 5.04
CA LEU A 853 26.72 7.25 4.01
C LEU A 853 27.84 8.31 4.08
N ASP A 854 28.28 8.71 5.28
CA ASP A 854 29.46 9.57 5.48
C ASP A 854 30.71 8.92 4.85
N PHE A 855 30.89 7.60 5.05
CA PHE A 855 31.93 6.84 4.38
C PHE A 855 31.71 6.77 2.87
N THR A 856 30.62 6.19 2.37
CA THR A 856 30.45 5.88 0.94
C THR A 856 30.48 7.13 0.04
N ASN A 857 29.93 8.25 0.52
CA ASN A 857 29.87 9.50 -0.23
C ASN A 857 31.13 10.38 -0.14
N GLU A 858 31.83 10.40 1.01
CA GLU A 858 32.88 11.41 1.31
C GLU A 858 34.20 10.82 1.85
N ASP A 859 34.31 9.48 1.96
CA ASP A 859 35.39 8.75 2.64
C ASP A 859 35.64 9.23 4.09
N VAL A 860 34.57 9.69 4.76
CA VAL A 860 34.63 10.14 6.16
C VAL A 860 34.61 8.91 7.06
N ARG A 861 35.81 8.47 7.45
CA ARG A 861 36.02 7.27 8.27
C ARG A 861 35.80 7.56 9.74
N ASP A 862 34.81 6.89 10.33
CA ASP A 862 34.57 6.94 11.76
C ASP A 862 35.64 6.15 12.55
N PRO A 863 36.19 6.68 13.67
CA PRO A 863 37.21 5.99 14.46
C PRO A 863 36.79 4.62 15.02
N GLU A 864 35.50 4.39 15.26
CA GLU A 864 35.00 3.10 15.73
C GLU A 864 34.85 2.11 14.55
N LEU A 865 34.32 2.57 13.42
CA LEU A 865 34.10 1.74 12.23
C LEU A 865 35.39 1.31 11.52
N PHE A 866 36.43 2.15 11.57
CA PHE A 866 37.72 1.94 10.88
C PHE A 866 38.89 1.66 11.85
N SER A 867 38.59 1.06 13.00
CA SER A 867 39.60 0.59 13.95
C SER A 867 40.46 -0.55 13.36
N ASP A 868 41.78 -0.52 13.60
CA ASP A 868 42.70 -1.55 13.08
C ASP A 868 42.39 -2.96 13.64
N SER A 869 41.69 -3.08 14.78
CA SER A 869 41.23 -4.37 15.34
C SER A 869 40.24 -5.11 14.43
N ASN A 870 39.52 -4.38 13.58
CA ASN A 870 38.42 -4.92 12.78
C ASN A 870 38.87 -5.16 11.32
N LYS A 871 40.14 -4.88 11.02
CA LYS A 871 40.72 -4.91 9.68
C LYS A 871 41.19 -6.31 9.30
N GLN A 872 40.76 -6.78 8.14
CA GLN A 872 40.96 -8.16 7.71
C GLN A 872 42.28 -8.33 6.94
N ASP A 873 43.32 -8.80 7.63
CA ASP A 873 44.65 -9.10 7.04
C ASP A 873 44.64 -10.23 6.02
N SER A 874 43.64 -11.11 6.07
CA SER A 874 43.30 -12.15 5.09
C SER A 874 41.87 -11.94 4.59
N PRO A 875 41.51 -12.31 3.36
CA PRO A 875 40.11 -12.27 2.94
C PRO A 875 39.27 -13.23 3.79
N LEU A 876 38.06 -12.82 4.16
CA LEU A 876 37.07 -13.73 4.71
C LEU A 876 36.52 -14.56 3.54
N TYR A 877 36.54 -15.89 3.66
CA TYR A 877 36.22 -16.79 2.55
C TYR A 877 35.63 -18.11 3.01
N GLU A 878 34.36 -18.33 2.68
CA GLU A 878 33.67 -19.62 2.72
C GLU A 878 33.46 -20.16 1.28
N ALA A 879 33.35 -21.49 1.09
CA ALA A 879 33.37 -22.12 -0.23
C ALA A 879 32.04 -21.98 -1.00
N ASP A 880 32.07 -22.03 -2.35
CA ASP A 880 30.87 -21.79 -3.18
C ASP A 880 29.72 -22.78 -2.90
N ASN A 881 30.06 -24.01 -2.51
CA ASN A 881 29.10 -25.05 -2.13
C ASN A 881 28.49 -24.88 -0.73
N GLN A 882 28.76 -23.76 -0.06
CA GLN A 882 28.22 -23.38 1.25
C GLN A 882 27.43 -22.05 1.20
N LEU A 883 27.41 -21.36 0.05
CA LEU A 883 26.59 -20.15 -0.12
C LEU A 883 25.09 -20.51 -0.20
N PRO A 884 24.19 -19.61 0.23
CA PRO A 884 22.75 -19.80 0.09
C PRO A 884 22.39 -20.01 -1.38
N SER A 885 21.60 -21.05 -1.65
CA SER A 885 21.19 -21.46 -3.00
C SER A 885 19.72 -21.17 -3.27
N ARG A 886 19.41 -20.75 -4.49
CA ARG A 886 18.05 -20.45 -4.94
C ARG A 886 17.15 -21.67 -4.85
N ARG A 887 15.90 -21.45 -4.43
CA ARG A 887 14.85 -22.48 -4.39
C ARG A 887 14.51 -22.99 -5.79
N THR A 888 14.40 -24.31 -5.93
CA THR A 888 14.02 -24.97 -7.19
C THR A 888 12.56 -25.46 -7.21
N ASP A 889 11.83 -25.31 -6.11
CA ASP A 889 10.44 -25.76 -5.94
C ASP A 889 9.38 -24.66 -6.14
N VAL A 890 9.82 -23.41 -6.36
CA VAL A 890 8.96 -22.23 -6.58
C VAL A 890 9.22 -21.64 -7.97
N ASN A 891 8.17 -21.32 -8.73
CA ASN A 891 8.30 -20.68 -10.03
C ASN A 891 8.45 -19.14 -9.89
N PHE A 892 9.66 -18.71 -9.57
CA PHE A 892 10.01 -17.30 -9.37
C PHE A 892 9.66 -16.37 -10.56
N SER A 893 9.64 -16.90 -11.79
CA SER A 893 9.31 -16.13 -13.01
C SER A 893 7.88 -15.58 -13.08
N ALA A 894 6.99 -16.08 -12.21
CA ALA A 894 5.63 -15.57 -12.03
C ALA A 894 5.57 -14.22 -11.30
N TYR A 895 6.63 -13.85 -10.58
CA TYR A 895 6.68 -12.73 -9.64
C TYR A 895 7.69 -11.66 -10.08
N SER A 896 8.87 -12.12 -10.51
CA SER A 896 9.98 -11.29 -10.97
C SER A 896 9.64 -10.35 -12.15
N ALA A 897 10.18 -9.13 -12.09
CA ALA A 897 10.24 -8.13 -13.16
C ALA A 897 11.37 -8.39 -14.18
N ILE A 898 12.20 -9.41 -13.94
CA ILE A 898 13.48 -9.66 -14.66
C ILE A 898 13.50 -11.05 -15.30
N VAL A 899 13.16 -12.10 -14.53
CA VAL A 899 13.18 -13.48 -15.01
C VAL A 899 12.19 -13.68 -16.15
N GLY A 900 12.74 -13.95 -17.35
CA GLY A 900 11.99 -14.13 -18.59
C GLY A 900 11.44 -12.84 -19.19
N LYS A 901 11.95 -11.65 -18.80
CA LYS A 901 11.60 -10.36 -19.43
C LYS A 901 12.74 -9.86 -20.32
N GLU A 902 12.50 -8.75 -21.02
CA GLU A 902 13.50 -8.05 -21.84
C GLU A 902 14.06 -6.85 -21.07
N LEU A 903 15.39 -6.74 -20.98
CA LEU A 903 16.07 -5.57 -20.44
C LEU A 903 15.72 -4.29 -21.23
N ILE A 904 15.23 -3.27 -20.53
CA ILE A 904 14.69 -2.04 -21.13
C ILE A 904 15.79 -1.01 -21.46
N CYS A 905 16.86 -0.93 -20.66
CA CYS A 905 17.99 -0.02 -20.85
C CYS A 905 19.27 -0.78 -21.17
N ARG A 906 20.03 -0.34 -22.18
CA ARG A 906 21.36 -0.89 -22.54
C ARG A 906 22.48 0.15 -22.48
N THR A 907 22.16 1.36 -22.05
CA THR A 907 22.97 2.58 -21.98
C THR A 907 22.24 3.60 -21.10
N ASP A 908 22.94 4.56 -20.50
CA ASP A 908 22.43 5.63 -19.62
C ASP A 908 21.31 6.52 -20.24
N THR A 909 20.09 5.99 -20.41
CA THR A 909 18.97 6.67 -21.08
C THR A 909 18.04 7.37 -20.09
N ARG A 910 18.47 8.51 -19.53
CA ARG A 910 17.66 9.40 -18.67
C ARG A 910 16.27 9.80 -19.25
N LEU A 911 16.01 9.53 -20.53
CA LEU A 911 14.91 10.05 -21.34
C LEU A 911 14.07 8.99 -22.10
N GLU A 912 14.33 7.68 -21.96
CA GLU A 912 13.58 6.64 -22.75
C GLU A 912 12.76 5.61 -21.93
N ILE A 913 12.93 5.49 -20.61
CA ILE A 913 12.12 4.57 -19.76
C ILE A 913 10.74 5.15 -19.40
N TRP A 914 9.91 5.39 -20.42
CA TRP A 914 8.70 6.19 -20.25
C TRP A 914 7.41 5.44 -20.63
N GLY A 915 6.91 4.67 -19.65
CA GLY A 915 5.49 4.34 -19.46
C GLY A 915 4.81 3.34 -20.40
N THR A 916 5.25 3.17 -21.65
CA THR A 916 4.49 2.44 -22.69
C THR A 916 4.28 0.94 -22.44
N LYS A 917 5.11 0.30 -21.60
CA LYS A 917 4.94 -1.11 -21.15
C LYS A 917 4.48 -1.26 -19.68
N GLY A 918 4.51 -0.20 -18.86
CA GLY A 918 4.30 -0.29 -17.41
C GLY A 918 2.82 -0.32 -17.01
N TYR A 919 2.03 0.63 -17.52
CA TYR A 919 0.59 0.74 -17.17
C TYR A 919 -0.29 -0.37 -17.77
N SER A 920 0.27 -1.29 -18.56
CA SER A 920 -0.38 -2.56 -18.84
C SER A 920 -0.31 -3.52 -17.65
N LEU A 921 -1.21 -3.31 -16.69
CA LEU A 921 -1.93 -4.43 -16.07
C LEU A 921 -2.24 -5.44 -17.18
N GLN A 922 -1.90 -6.72 -17.00
CA GLN A 922 -2.14 -7.75 -18.01
C GLN A 922 -3.62 -8.16 -18.11
N VAL A 923 -4.48 -7.21 -18.45
CA VAL A 923 -5.70 -7.45 -19.22
C VAL A 923 -5.26 -7.99 -20.59
N ARG A 924 -5.00 -9.31 -20.64
CA ARG A 924 -4.39 -10.04 -21.78
C ARG A 924 -4.81 -9.45 -23.12
N GLY A 925 -3.83 -8.88 -23.84
CA GLY A 925 -4.04 -8.04 -25.00
C GLY A 925 -4.78 -8.71 -26.16
N ARG A 926 -6.11 -8.56 -26.19
CA ARG A 926 -6.96 -8.65 -27.38
C ARG A 926 -8.04 -7.60 -27.30
N ASN A 927 -8.18 -6.80 -28.37
CA ASN A 927 -9.09 -5.67 -28.49
C ASN A 927 -10.44 -5.92 -27.80
N ARG A 928 -10.71 -5.19 -26.69
CA ARG A 928 -12.00 -5.24 -25.99
C ARG A 928 -13.10 -4.68 -26.92
N ARG A 929 -13.73 -5.56 -27.71
CA ARG A 929 -15.04 -5.29 -28.31
C ARG A 929 -16.05 -5.13 -27.17
N LEU A 930 -16.31 -3.88 -26.77
CA LEU A 930 -17.42 -3.56 -25.89
C LEU A 930 -18.73 -3.99 -26.57
N PRO A 931 -19.59 -4.79 -25.93
CA PRO A 931 -20.87 -5.18 -26.50
C PRO A 931 -21.81 -3.97 -26.55
N GLY A 932 -22.46 -3.75 -27.69
CA GLY A 932 -23.62 -2.85 -27.82
C GLY A 932 -23.42 -1.53 -28.57
N TYR A 933 -22.18 -1.03 -28.73
CA TYR A 933 -21.93 0.24 -29.45
C TYR A 933 -21.21 0.04 -30.79
N PRO A 934 -21.77 0.52 -31.91
CA PRO A 934 -21.04 0.56 -33.18
C PRO A 934 -19.98 1.68 -33.14
N VAL A 935 -18.76 1.35 -33.59
CA VAL A 935 -17.75 2.38 -33.88
C VAL A 935 -18.24 3.23 -35.04
N ILE A 936 -18.20 4.56 -34.89
CA ILE A 936 -18.55 5.50 -35.95
C ILE A 936 -17.39 5.55 -36.94
N ASP A 937 -17.51 4.79 -38.03
CA ASP A 937 -16.55 4.77 -39.14
C ASP A 937 -16.61 6.07 -39.96
N LEU A 938 -15.76 7.03 -39.61
CA LEU A 938 -15.55 8.28 -40.37
C LEU A 938 -14.68 8.02 -41.61
N GLY A 939 -15.22 7.20 -42.53
CA GLY A 939 -14.50 6.71 -43.69
C GLY A 939 -14.31 7.70 -44.84
N ARG A 940 -13.04 7.82 -45.29
CA ARG A 940 -12.52 8.25 -46.61
C ARG A 940 -12.39 9.76 -46.93
N GLY A 941 -11.15 10.12 -47.32
CA GLY A 941 -10.79 11.40 -47.92
C GLY A 941 -9.41 11.43 -48.61
N LEU A 942 -9.28 10.75 -49.77
CA LEU A 942 -8.25 10.95 -50.82
C LEU A 942 -6.75 10.60 -50.56
N ASN A 943 -6.35 9.44 -51.09
CA ASN A 943 -5.20 9.16 -51.97
C ASN A 943 -3.82 9.86 -51.78
N SER A 944 -2.76 9.04 -51.61
CA SER A 944 -1.73 8.87 -52.66
C SER A 944 -0.94 7.56 -52.52
N THR A 945 -0.66 6.95 -53.68
CA THR A 945 0.29 5.85 -53.99
C THR A 945 1.76 6.18 -53.65
N SER A 946 2.74 5.25 -53.60
CA SER A 946 2.84 3.86 -54.14
C SER A 946 3.80 2.94 -53.35
N ASP A 947 3.76 1.64 -53.71
CA ASP A 947 4.50 0.48 -53.19
C ASP A 947 6.05 0.50 -53.15
N ALA A 948 6.58 -0.32 -52.22
CA ALA A 948 7.73 -1.25 -52.28
C ALA A 948 8.94 -0.96 -53.22
N SER A 949 10.19 -1.15 -52.79
CA SER A 949 10.70 -2.50 -52.48
C SER A 949 12.20 -2.55 -52.05
N ASN A 950 12.49 -3.61 -51.29
CA ASN A 950 13.75 -4.32 -51.02
C ASN A 950 15.06 -4.02 -51.80
N ILE A 951 16.16 -4.03 -51.00
CA ILE A 951 17.42 -4.78 -51.18
C ILE A 951 18.67 -4.14 -51.86
N TRP A 952 19.77 -4.25 -51.09
CA TRP A 952 21.21 -4.27 -51.42
C TRP A 952 22.07 -2.99 -51.57
N ARG A 953 23.35 -3.19 -51.22
CA ARG A 953 24.48 -2.24 -51.26
C ARG A 953 25.32 -2.50 -52.52
N PRO A 954 26.17 -1.52 -52.89
CA PRO A 954 27.56 -1.84 -53.22
C PRO A 954 28.58 -1.11 -52.31
N ARG A 955 29.85 -1.50 -52.41
CA ARG A 955 31.05 -0.91 -51.78
C ARG A 955 32.00 -0.36 -52.87
N LEU A 956 33.13 0.23 -52.45
CA LEU A 956 34.33 0.60 -53.25
C LEU A 956 34.21 1.97 -53.97
N THR A 957 35.25 2.83 -54.10
CA THR A 957 36.67 2.73 -53.64
C THR A 957 37.37 4.10 -53.42
N VAL A 958 38.52 4.04 -52.74
CA VAL A 958 39.47 5.10 -52.31
C VAL A 958 40.22 5.83 -53.46
N ARG A 959 40.46 7.16 -53.32
CA ARG A 959 41.68 7.97 -53.64
C ARG A 959 41.33 9.46 -53.90
N SER A 960 42.22 10.47 -53.84
CA SER A 960 43.39 10.76 -52.96
C SER A 960 44.00 12.15 -53.30
N ASN A 961 44.38 12.94 -52.28
CA ASN A 961 45.40 14.01 -52.26
C ASN A 961 45.30 15.31 -53.13
N LYS A 962 45.48 16.44 -52.41
CA LYS A 962 46.49 17.53 -52.59
C LYS A 962 46.13 18.89 -53.23
N ASP A 963 46.73 19.93 -52.59
CA ASP A 963 47.17 21.27 -53.08
C ASP A 963 46.07 22.27 -53.53
N ASP A 964 46.13 23.60 -53.37
CA ASP A 964 46.80 24.57 -52.45
C ASP A 964 46.08 25.95 -52.66
N SER A 965 46.28 27.15 -52.07
CA SER A 965 47.23 27.79 -51.13
C SER A 965 46.66 29.16 -50.62
N LEU A 966 47.44 29.93 -49.83
CA LEU A 966 47.33 31.39 -49.51
C LEU A 966 46.20 31.87 -48.55
N GLY A 967 46.43 32.83 -47.63
CA GLY A 967 47.69 33.47 -47.19
C GLY A 967 47.55 34.69 -46.22
N ASN A 968 48.62 34.94 -45.43
CA ASN A 968 48.86 36.04 -44.43
C ASN A 968 48.07 35.97 -43.09
N ARG A 969 48.67 36.02 -41.87
CA ARG A 969 49.74 36.85 -41.21
C ARG A 969 49.20 38.23 -40.72
N TYR A 970 49.50 38.77 -39.53
CA TYR A 970 50.63 38.69 -38.55
C TYR A 970 50.10 38.72 -37.08
N LEU A 971 50.86 38.64 -35.95
CA LEU A 971 52.09 37.92 -35.52
C LEU A 971 52.51 38.40 -34.09
N GLY A 972 52.90 37.51 -33.16
CA GLY A 972 53.80 37.84 -32.01
C GLY A 972 53.30 37.63 -30.57
N LEU A 973 54.16 37.44 -29.53
CA LEU A 973 55.33 36.53 -29.37
C LEU A 973 55.84 36.50 -27.88
N PHE A 974 55.90 35.32 -27.23
CA PHE A 974 56.74 34.89 -26.07
C PHE A 974 56.70 35.53 -24.64
N TYR A 975 57.28 34.73 -23.72
CA TYR A 975 57.63 34.91 -22.30
C TYR A 975 56.49 34.94 -21.25
N GLY A 976 56.68 34.41 -20.03
CA GLY A 976 57.81 33.60 -19.56
C GLY A 976 58.08 33.68 -18.04
N ASP A 977 58.39 32.51 -17.46
CA ASP A 977 59.07 32.26 -16.18
C ASP A 977 58.40 32.62 -14.82
N GLU A 978 58.69 31.71 -13.88
CA GLU A 978 58.50 31.74 -12.41
C GLU A 978 59.48 32.75 -11.76
N PRO A 979 59.36 33.16 -10.46
CA PRO A 979 59.70 32.22 -9.37
C PRO A 979 59.14 32.46 -7.94
N ASP A 980 59.35 31.41 -7.13
CA ASP A 980 59.69 31.39 -5.69
C ASP A 980 58.76 31.89 -4.57
N ALA A 981 58.87 31.17 -3.45
CA ALA A 981 58.21 31.42 -2.17
C ALA A 981 59.11 32.21 -1.19
N PRO A 982 58.59 32.51 0.01
CA PRO A 982 59.34 32.09 1.20
C PRO A 982 58.49 31.31 2.22
N MET A 983 59.18 30.68 3.18
CA MET A 983 58.67 29.75 4.18
C MET A 983 58.93 30.28 5.61
N LEU A 984 58.27 29.68 6.62
CA LEU A 984 58.71 29.45 8.03
C LEU A 984 57.89 30.06 9.19
N VAL A 985 57.20 29.14 9.91
CA VAL A 985 57.32 28.83 11.36
C VAL A 985 56.93 29.85 12.46
N GLY A 986 56.07 29.37 13.39
CA GLY A 986 56.03 29.77 14.83
C GLY A 986 54.72 30.41 15.32
N GLY A 987 54.18 30.14 16.52
CA GLY A 987 54.56 29.13 17.53
C GLY A 987 53.78 29.24 18.88
N HIS A 988 53.28 28.11 19.38
CA HIS A 988 52.80 27.74 20.74
C HIS A 988 52.72 28.76 21.91
N TRP A 989 51.54 28.83 22.57
CA TRP A 989 51.28 28.91 24.04
C TRP A 989 49.89 28.27 24.27
N LEU A 990 49.66 27.16 25.00
CA LEU A 990 49.78 26.83 26.44
C LEU A 990 48.95 27.76 27.38
N VAL A 991 47.95 27.39 28.23
CA VAL A 991 47.53 26.21 29.08
C VAL A 991 47.56 26.64 30.60
N PRO A 992 46.70 26.13 31.54
CA PRO A 992 45.53 26.89 32.04
C PRO A 992 45.31 26.82 33.60
N VAL A 993 44.06 26.60 34.07
CA VAL A 993 43.59 26.17 35.43
C VAL A 993 43.24 27.23 36.49
N VAL A 994 41.96 27.20 36.94
CA VAL A 994 41.51 27.23 38.36
C VAL A 994 40.28 26.29 38.47
N VAL A 995 40.04 25.66 39.63
CA VAL A 995 39.03 24.58 39.83
C VAL A 995 37.99 24.89 40.93
N ALA A 996 36.76 24.41 40.67
CA ALA A 996 35.56 24.21 41.50
C ALA A 996 35.49 24.66 42.99
N VAL A 997 34.37 25.32 43.33
CA VAL A 997 33.71 25.28 44.66
C VAL A 997 32.17 25.29 44.47
N THR A 998 31.44 24.41 45.18
CA THR A 998 29.96 24.31 45.33
C THR A 998 29.08 24.21 44.05
N GLY A 999 28.07 23.33 43.95
CA GLY A 999 27.57 22.31 44.87
C GLY A 999 26.26 22.67 45.59
N ILE A 1000 25.19 21.91 45.28
CA ILE A 1000 23.90 21.82 46.00
C ILE A 1000 23.09 23.13 46.09
N LEU A 1001 22.26 23.41 45.07
CA LEU A 1001 20.92 24.05 45.18
C LEU A 1001 20.28 24.21 43.80
N LEU A 1002 19.25 23.40 43.46
CA LEU A 1002 18.19 23.71 42.46
C LEU A 1002 17.14 22.59 42.24
N LEU A 1003 17.29 21.40 42.84
CA LEU A 1003 16.40 20.25 42.62
C LEU A 1003 15.06 20.25 43.40
N SER A 1004 14.67 21.38 44.01
CA SER A 1004 13.60 21.43 45.02
C SER A 1004 12.48 22.46 44.77
N PHE A 1005 12.41 23.09 43.59
CA PHE A 1005 11.47 24.22 43.36
C PHE A 1005 10.51 24.13 42.15
N TRP A 1006 10.49 23.01 41.40
CA TRP A 1006 9.65 22.88 40.18
C TRP A 1006 8.55 21.81 40.23
N ARG A 1007 8.13 21.40 41.43
CA ARG A 1007 6.81 20.79 41.67
C ARG A 1007 6.07 21.60 42.74
N ILE A 1008 4.73 21.60 42.68
CA ILE A 1008 3.81 22.33 43.58
C ILE A 1008 3.71 23.86 43.37
N ARG A 1009 3.22 24.31 42.19
CA ARG A 1009 2.22 25.41 42.15
C ARG A 1009 1.33 25.47 40.90
N GLN A 1010 0.39 24.52 40.82
CA GLN A 1010 -0.79 24.66 39.96
C GLN A 1010 -1.74 25.79 40.44
N LYS A 1011 -2.68 26.19 39.55
CA LYS A 1011 -3.99 26.84 39.83
C LYS A 1011 -4.00 28.27 40.42
N ARG A 1012 -3.92 29.28 39.53
CA ARG A 1012 -4.60 30.61 39.55
C ARG A 1012 -4.12 31.39 38.31
N ARG A 1013 -4.92 32.06 37.46
CA ARG A 1013 -6.37 32.42 37.44
C ARG A 1013 -6.98 32.21 36.03
N ARG A 1014 -8.32 32.29 35.90
CA ARG A 1014 -9.09 32.33 34.64
C ARG A 1014 -9.80 33.69 34.51
N ARG A 1015 -9.97 34.23 33.28
CA ARG A 1015 -10.71 35.49 32.92
C ARG A 1015 -10.00 36.79 33.41
N ARG A 1016 -10.20 38.00 32.83
CA ARG A 1016 -11.30 38.57 32.01
C ARG A 1016 -10.82 39.84 31.25
N LYS A 1017 -11.60 40.33 30.26
CA LYS A 1017 -11.38 41.50 29.36
C LYS A 1017 -10.35 41.27 28.24
N GLY A 1018 -10.48 41.86 27.04
CA GLY A 1018 -11.54 42.74 26.50
C GLY A 1018 -11.50 42.83 24.97
N SER A 1019 -12.53 43.41 24.34
CA SER A 1019 -12.69 43.51 22.87
C SER A 1019 -12.45 44.93 22.35
N SER A 1020 -11.88 45.05 21.15
CA SER A 1020 -11.91 46.26 20.31
C SER A 1020 -11.69 45.91 18.83
N SER A 1021 -12.51 46.48 17.95
CA SER A 1021 -12.37 46.42 16.48
C SER A 1021 -11.47 47.57 15.97
N GLY A 1022 -10.76 47.40 14.85
CA GLY A 1022 -9.93 48.48 14.28
C GLY A 1022 -9.17 48.11 13.00
N ARG A 1023 -9.66 48.59 11.85
CA ARG A 1023 -9.14 48.43 10.47
C ARG A 1023 -7.67 48.89 10.21
N LEU A 1024 -7.11 48.27 9.16
CA LEU A 1024 -6.31 48.84 8.04
C LEU A 1024 -4.78 49.08 8.13
N ALA A 1025 -4.17 48.81 6.96
CA ALA A 1025 -2.96 49.38 6.33
C ALA A 1025 -1.56 48.82 6.67
N ASN A 1026 -0.97 48.21 5.62
CA ASN A 1026 0.44 48.19 5.18
C ASN A 1026 1.56 48.26 6.24
N ILE A 1027 2.39 47.21 6.28
CA ILE A 1027 3.53 47.02 5.36
C ILE A 1027 3.71 45.51 5.10
#